data_AF-A0A5C9EQS3-F1
#
_entry.id   AF-A0A5C9EQS3-F1
#
_cell.length_a   1.000
_cell.length_b   1.000
_cell.length_c   1.000
_cell.angle_alpha   90.00
_cell.angle_beta   90.00
_cell.angle_gamma   90.00
#
_symmetry.space_group_name_H-M   'P 1'
#
loop_
_entity.id
_entity.type
_entity.pdbx_description
1 polymer ?
#
loop_
_entity_poly.entity_id
_entity_poly.type
_entity_poly.pdbx_seq_one_letter_code
_entity_poly.pdbx_strand_id
1 'polypeptide(L)'
;MPVFPEDPCEFAVEFIRRMRNHPDIVQIPSSRQVLSIPRLILSRYYRKGSVTPNDYIEISKVTSFPDNQELANDLAFEILFPNYKKDIISDFFEDGMGESEADDDFLSSSEKDQLDEMQDLIDDIEMSVDTDKIQEMEQFLDDLNKKRNEEPYNSAMHFFNDDSELFKEQISSLEDLMEEAKNRLKEKINSLDPEDLKAASNMGLNDMIEQFSKRDWEKMASKALKNQDISEDLQKLMEKGNFEDLIQSMKFLKDTNALQKDQLQKMKQNLENQISNLDQLFNAAKNLGESPKFNKDKVLGNSLKKSSFEHNFSLANTLDQYYGTNLREELLDKINQMGKNSKMDPSLENLTKNALANKSWNSLFNQALKNAMKEIEGQRRKVEGYKSLSHQLQQLMNSCQNMHCSQKISQKIPEMVKKTLEASENSSQLREAVEFLRKIGLEPESNDIKKTGKKLNMPEEEIFELIEPNYQLLKKLIEKNKGNFERIQNLIERLKEEINFDRMKELLNSAFASDNRDAMGALGHHDLSQAIKGAQQMEGQEGVDKLVACLSAGSGENLLKQWFIHRKSLPEQAKEKVKELAKKMLIELGIYYSRARLGSATTGPIPVNIVRPYTVGDDIDNIDLEETIFNILEKGKKLSHIGYDDFYVYETAKGLRSACIELDISGSMTGEKLSYMSICTTMLCYGMRKDELGLCFFESDTHILKEMDKKANLEELADELLTIEARGGTRIQKALEWARRQFKEKTDSREKLNILFTDAEIYDLENALEELRIFRSMGVDFILVCPETAFNLEEAKKMVKVAGGELLTIENWEEFPNLISDIIRARF
;
A
#
# COMPACT_ATOMS: atom_id res chain seq x y z
N MET A 1 60.14 20.44 1.01
CA MET A 1 59.16 20.61 2.12
C MET A 1 58.05 19.60 1.91
N PRO A 2 57.50 18.97 2.96
CA PRO A 2 56.31 18.16 2.80
C PRO A 2 55.19 19.05 2.24
N VAL A 3 54.43 18.52 1.27
CA VAL A 3 53.33 19.24 0.57
C VAL A 3 52.21 19.62 1.54
N PHE A 4 52.11 18.90 2.65
CA PHE A 4 51.16 19.15 3.74
C PHE A 4 51.91 19.37 5.07
N PRO A 5 51.44 20.27 5.94
CA PRO A 5 52.03 20.49 7.27
C PRO A 5 51.97 19.24 8.17
N GLU A 6 50.90 18.45 8.04
CA GLU A 6 50.66 17.18 8.72
C GLU A 6 49.81 16.28 7.80
N ASP A 7 49.88 14.96 7.92
CA ASP A 7 49.08 14.09 7.03
C ASP A 7 47.57 14.36 7.23
N PRO A 8 46.82 14.75 6.19
CA PRO A 8 45.40 15.12 6.34
C PRO A 8 44.53 14.01 6.95
N CYS A 9 44.85 12.75 6.67
CA CYS A 9 44.10 11.60 7.19
C CYS A 9 44.46 11.32 8.65
N GLU A 10 45.74 11.35 9.01
CA GLU A 10 46.17 11.16 10.40
C GLU A 10 45.65 12.30 11.29
N PHE A 11 45.69 13.55 10.81
CA PHE A 11 45.12 14.70 11.50
C PHE A 11 43.61 14.54 11.73
N ALA A 12 42.84 14.18 10.69
CA ALA A 12 41.39 14.04 10.81
C ALA A 12 40.98 12.93 11.78
N VAL A 13 41.72 11.81 11.80
CA VAL A 13 41.49 10.71 12.75
C VAL A 13 41.80 11.15 14.17
N GLU A 14 42.93 11.82 14.41
CA GLU A 14 43.31 12.29 15.74
C GLU A 14 42.38 13.39 16.26
N PHE A 15 42.00 14.34 15.40
CA PHE A 15 41.07 15.42 15.70
C PHE A 15 39.69 14.89 16.13
N ILE A 16 39.09 14.00 15.33
CA ILE A 16 37.78 13.41 15.67
C ILE A 16 37.88 12.52 16.92
N ARG A 17 38.99 11.80 17.11
CA ARG A 17 39.21 10.99 18.32
C ARG A 17 39.27 11.87 19.57
N ARG A 18 39.96 13.02 19.54
CA ARG A 18 40.03 13.95 20.67
C ARG A 18 38.69 14.63 20.93
N MET A 19 38.02 15.13 19.88
CA MET A 19 36.68 15.73 19.99
C MET A 19 35.66 14.79 20.64
N ARG A 20 35.62 13.51 20.21
CA ARG A 20 34.67 12.52 20.75
C ARG A 20 34.92 12.12 22.19
N ASN A 21 36.15 12.30 22.69
CA ASN A 21 36.54 11.95 24.05
C ASN A 21 36.68 13.19 24.96
N HIS A 22 36.41 14.39 24.45
CA HIS A 22 36.54 15.63 25.22
C HIS A 22 35.33 15.79 26.17
N PRO A 23 35.55 16.09 27.47
CA PRO A 23 34.47 16.16 28.46
C PRO A 23 33.46 17.27 28.16
N ASP A 24 33.87 18.32 27.45
CA ASP A 24 33.03 19.49 27.12
C ASP A 24 32.32 19.39 25.75
N ILE A 25 32.26 18.20 25.14
CA ILE A 25 31.59 18.00 23.84
C ILE A 25 30.06 18.04 24.02
N VAL A 26 29.39 18.99 23.36
CA VAL A 26 27.92 19.16 23.46
C VAL A 26 27.20 18.20 22.51
N GLN A 27 27.69 18.09 21.28
CA GLN A 27 27.15 17.20 20.25
C GLN A 27 28.25 16.30 19.66
N ILE A 28 28.07 14.98 19.71
CA ILE A 28 29.11 14.03 19.30
C ILE A 28 29.27 14.05 17.77
N PRO A 29 30.48 14.35 17.23
CA PRO A 29 30.69 14.40 15.78
C PRO A 29 30.51 13.01 15.12
N SER A 30 29.95 13.02 13.92
CA SER A 30 29.66 11.83 13.11
C SER A 30 30.93 11.17 12.60
N SER A 31 30.96 9.82 12.55
CA SER A 31 32.09 9.05 12.02
C SER A 31 32.40 9.36 10.55
N ARG A 32 31.46 9.96 9.79
CA ARG A 32 31.66 10.36 8.39
C ARG A 32 32.51 11.63 8.25
N GLN A 33 32.61 12.47 9.28
CA GLN A 33 33.43 13.70 9.25
C GLN A 33 34.94 13.39 9.10
N VAL A 34 35.39 12.19 9.49
CA VAL A 34 36.75 11.69 9.28
C VAL A 34 37.13 11.65 7.79
N LEU A 35 36.15 11.49 6.89
CA LEU A 35 36.36 11.47 5.44
C LEU A 35 36.20 12.86 4.81
N SER A 36 35.42 13.75 5.42
CA SER A 36 35.14 15.09 4.91
C SER A 36 36.34 16.03 5.06
N ILE A 37 37.01 16.01 6.22
CA ILE A 37 38.13 16.90 6.54
C ILE A 37 39.31 16.71 5.55
N PRO A 38 39.80 15.48 5.27
CA PRO A 38 40.88 15.27 4.31
C PRO A 38 40.52 15.70 2.88
N ARG A 39 39.25 15.52 2.46
CA ARG A 39 38.77 15.90 1.13
C ARG A 39 38.74 17.42 0.93
N LEU A 40 38.34 18.16 1.97
CA LEU A 40 38.34 19.62 1.95
C LEU A 40 39.76 20.20 2.00
N ILE A 41 40.67 19.53 2.72
CA ILE A 41 42.09 19.89 2.72
C ILE A 41 42.69 19.68 1.32
N LEU A 42 42.37 18.55 0.67
CA LEU A 42 42.79 18.29 -0.71
C LEU A 42 42.18 19.30 -1.71
N SER A 43 40.91 19.66 -1.57
CA SER A 43 40.26 20.61 -2.48
C SER A 43 40.87 22.02 -2.36
N ARG A 44 41.24 22.45 -1.14
CA ARG A 44 42.01 23.68 -0.94
C ARG A 44 43.39 23.62 -1.57
N TYR A 45 44.08 22.48 -1.50
CA TYR A 45 45.34 22.28 -2.22
C TYR A 45 45.16 22.45 -3.74
N TYR A 46 44.16 21.82 -4.35
CA TYR A 46 43.93 21.96 -5.80
C TYR A 46 43.56 23.38 -6.24
N ARG A 47 42.88 24.14 -5.37
CA ARG A 47 42.47 25.52 -5.69
C ARG A 47 43.60 26.54 -5.48
N LYS A 48 44.45 26.35 -4.47
CA LYS A 48 45.49 27.33 -4.07
C LYS A 48 46.94 26.90 -4.37
N GLY A 49 47.16 25.63 -4.70
CA GLY A 49 48.49 25.04 -4.96
C GLY A 49 49.36 24.80 -3.71
N SER A 50 48.90 25.17 -2.51
CA SER A 50 49.57 24.94 -1.23
C SER A 50 48.56 24.87 -0.08
N VAL A 51 48.91 24.22 1.03
CA VAL A 51 48.06 24.14 2.23
C VAL A 51 48.83 24.60 3.46
N THR A 52 48.20 25.45 4.27
CA THR A 52 48.76 25.98 5.52
C THR A 52 48.10 25.34 6.74
N PRO A 53 48.75 25.36 7.93
CA PRO A 53 48.10 24.90 9.16
C PRO A 53 46.79 25.62 9.49
N ASN A 54 46.64 26.88 9.07
CA ASN A 54 45.40 27.62 9.26
C ASN A 54 44.23 27.02 8.45
N ASP A 55 44.50 26.45 7.27
CA ASP A 55 43.47 25.77 6.49
C ASP A 55 42.95 24.52 7.22
N TYR A 56 43.79 23.82 7.98
CA TYR A 56 43.36 22.68 8.81
C TYR A 56 42.44 23.12 9.96
N ILE A 57 42.79 24.22 10.64
CA ILE A 57 41.99 24.77 11.74
C ILE A 57 40.65 25.30 11.22
N GLU A 58 40.66 26.03 10.11
CA GLU A 58 39.45 26.59 9.49
C GLU A 58 38.50 25.47 9.04
N ILE A 59 39.02 24.43 8.38
CA ILE A 59 38.22 23.28 7.94
C ILE A 59 37.68 22.49 9.15
N SER A 60 38.49 22.25 10.17
CA SER A 60 38.03 21.55 11.40
C SER A 60 36.96 22.34 12.15
N LYS A 61 37.05 23.68 12.18
CA LYS A 61 36.03 24.55 12.77
C LYS A 61 34.73 24.49 11.96
N VAL A 62 34.79 24.74 10.65
CA VAL A 62 33.61 24.82 9.77
C VAL A 62 32.91 23.46 9.63
N THR A 63 33.64 22.36 9.72
CA THR A 63 33.04 21.01 9.66
C THR A 63 32.50 20.52 11.00
N SER A 64 32.69 21.27 12.09
CA SER A 64 32.17 20.96 13.42
C SER A 64 30.89 21.74 13.72
N PHE A 65 29.97 21.12 14.48
CA PHE A 65 28.70 21.75 14.88
C PHE A 65 28.93 23.11 15.56
N PRO A 66 28.03 24.10 15.36
CA PRO A 66 28.16 25.46 15.91
C PRO A 66 28.57 25.50 17.39
N ASP A 67 27.90 24.70 18.21
CA ASP A 67 28.14 24.63 19.66
C ASP A 67 29.52 24.08 20.05
N ASN A 68 30.19 23.37 19.13
CA ASN A 68 31.51 22.80 19.34
C ASN A 68 32.62 23.51 18.54
N GLN A 69 32.32 24.59 17.80
CA GLN A 69 33.29 25.23 16.90
C GLN A 69 34.47 25.87 17.62
N GLU A 70 34.26 26.44 18.82
CA GLU A 70 35.35 26.96 19.64
C GLU A 70 36.27 25.84 20.12
N LEU A 71 35.69 24.76 20.65
CA LEU A 71 36.43 23.57 21.06
C LEU A 71 37.17 22.90 19.89
N ALA A 72 36.54 22.85 18.71
CA ALA A 72 37.12 22.33 17.48
C ALA A 72 38.32 23.17 17.01
N ASN A 73 38.23 24.50 17.10
CA ASN A 73 39.34 25.39 16.77
C ASN A 73 40.54 25.13 17.70
N ASP A 74 40.26 25.04 19.01
CA ASP A 74 41.27 24.84 20.05
C ASP A 74 41.97 23.49 19.93
N LEU A 75 41.22 22.40 19.75
CA LEU A 75 41.79 21.06 19.59
C LEU A 75 42.55 20.92 18.27
N ALA A 76 42.06 21.50 17.17
CA ALA A 76 42.80 21.50 15.90
C ALA A 76 44.13 22.26 16.03
N PHE A 77 44.11 23.40 16.73
CA PHE A 77 45.31 24.18 17.00
C PHE A 77 46.30 23.42 17.89
N GLU A 78 45.84 22.78 18.96
CA GLU A 78 46.69 21.97 19.86
C GLU A 78 47.33 20.76 19.17
N ILE A 79 46.62 20.12 18.24
CA ILE A 79 47.14 18.98 17.48
C ILE A 79 48.26 19.44 16.54
N LEU A 80 48.06 20.54 15.82
CA LEU A 80 49.05 21.08 14.86
C LEU A 80 50.24 21.75 15.56
N PHE A 81 50.03 22.32 16.75
CA PHE A 81 51.02 23.10 17.49
C PHE A 81 51.16 22.65 18.96
N PRO A 82 51.59 21.42 19.24
CA PRO A 82 51.61 20.85 20.59
C PRO A 82 52.56 21.54 21.59
N ASN A 83 53.39 22.48 21.12
CA ASN A 83 54.36 23.24 21.94
C ASN A 83 54.00 24.73 22.10
N TYR A 84 52.84 25.19 21.61
CA TYR A 84 52.48 26.61 21.57
C TYR A 84 51.62 27.03 22.77
N LYS A 85 51.95 28.16 23.44
CA LYS A 85 51.17 28.73 24.55
C LYS A 85 50.36 29.93 24.05
N LYS A 86 49.03 29.84 24.12
CA LYS A 86 48.05 30.89 23.78
C LYS A 86 48.25 32.12 24.66
N ASP A 87 48.75 33.20 24.09
CA ASP A 87 48.44 34.59 24.42
C ASP A 87 49.01 35.43 23.27
N ILE A 88 48.34 36.55 22.93
CA ILE A 88 48.58 37.45 21.79
C ILE A 88 47.75 37.07 20.54
N ILE A 89 46.61 37.76 20.36
CA ILE A 89 46.08 38.39 19.13
C ILE A 89 44.62 38.78 19.43
N SER A 90 44.45 39.88 20.18
CA SER A 90 43.17 40.59 20.37
C SER A 90 43.16 41.95 19.65
N ASP A 91 44.19 42.27 18.86
CA ASP A 91 44.49 43.66 18.50
C ASP A 91 44.43 43.95 16.99
N PHE A 92 43.73 43.15 16.20
CA PHE A 92 43.60 43.40 14.75
C PHE A 92 42.13 43.59 14.32
N PHE A 93 41.59 44.73 14.75
CA PHE A 93 40.66 45.62 14.01
C PHE A 93 39.13 45.45 14.10
N GLU A 94 38.53 46.34 14.91
CA GLU A 94 37.24 47.05 14.70
C GLU A 94 37.46 48.36 13.91
N ASP A 95 36.44 48.79 13.12
CA ASP A 95 35.75 50.12 13.16
C ASP A 95 35.23 50.64 11.79
N GLY A 96 33.97 51.13 11.76
CA GLY A 96 33.55 52.28 10.92
C GLY A 96 32.20 52.26 10.15
N MET A 97 31.13 52.83 10.77
CA MET A 97 30.04 53.76 10.30
C MET A 97 29.71 53.87 8.77
N GLY A 98 28.48 54.08 8.25
CA GLY A 98 27.20 54.64 8.72
C GLY A 98 26.24 54.94 7.52
N GLU A 99 25.03 55.42 7.81
CA GLU A 99 23.77 55.53 7.02
C GLU A 99 23.73 56.44 5.75
N SER A 100 22.85 56.15 4.77
CA SER A 100 21.71 57.02 4.29
C SER A 100 21.18 56.69 2.87
N GLU A 101 19.94 57.16 2.59
CA GLU A 101 18.93 56.71 1.61
C GLU A 101 19.06 57.19 0.14
N ALA A 102 18.56 56.31 -0.75
CA ALA A 102 17.70 56.46 -1.96
C ALA A 102 17.99 57.41 -3.16
N ASP A 103 18.05 56.74 -4.32
CA ASP A 103 17.50 57.01 -5.67
C ASP A 103 18.23 57.80 -6.78
N ASP A 104 18.30 57.07 -7.92
CA ASP A 104 18.40 57.41 -9.35
C ASP A 104 19.58 58.22 -9.91
N ASP A 105 20.59 57.51 -10.43
CA ASP A 105 21.07 57.69 -11.81
C ASP A 105 21.83 56.42 -12.27
N PHE A 106 21.33 55.74 -13.29
CA PHE A 106 21.82 54.43 -13.73
C PHE A 106 23.01 54.60 -14.70
N LEU A 107 24.18 54.20 -14.21
CA LEU A 107 25.47 54.00 -14.86
C LEU A 107 26.39 55.21 -15.03
N SER A 108 27.52 55.14 -14.33
CA SER A 108 28.70 56.00 -14.43
C SER A 108 29.54 55.70 -15.68
N SER A 109 30.38 56.65 -16.10
CA SER A 109 31.31 56.48 -17.23
C SER A 109 32.26 55.29 -17.08
N SER A 110 32.55 54.87 -15.84
CA SER A 110 33.35 53.67 -15.53
C SER A 110 32.65 52.36 -15.89
N GLU A 111 31.31 52.31 -15.89
CA GLU A 111 30.56 51.09 -16.18
C GLU A 111 30.30 50.93 -17.69
N LYS A 112 30.41 52.02 -18.46
CA LYS A 112 30.44 51.96 -19.93
C LYS A 112 31.77 51.41 -20.45
N ASP A 113 32.89 51.83 -19.87
CA ASP A 113 34.20 51.32 -20.24
C ASP A 113 34.35 49.81 -19.91
N GLN A 114 33.70 49.34 -18.83
CA GLN A 114 33.64 47.91 -18.49
C GLN A 114 32.71 47.10 -19.41
N LEU A 115 31.65 47.72 -19.95
CA LEU A 115 30.78 47.09 -20.93
C LEU A 115 31.47 46.93 -22.29
N ASP A 116 32.30 47.90 -22.69
CA ASP A 116 33.14 47.78 -23.88
C ASP A 116 34.22 46.68 -23.71
N GLU A 117 34.86 46.57 -22.54
CA GLU A 117 35.79 45.45 -22.24
C GLU A 117 35.08 44.09 -22.21
N MET A 118 33.83 44.02 -21.77
CA MET A 118 33.02 42.79 -21.82
C MET A 118 32.62 42.42 -23.26
N GLN A 119 32.48 43.41 -24.14
CA GLN A 119 32.15 43.18 -25.54
C GLN A 119 33.36 42.66 -26.33
N ASP A 120 34.56 43.19 -26.04
CA ASP A 120 35.83 42.65 -26.55
C ASP A 120 36.08 41.20 -26.07
N LEU A 121 35.70 40.86 -24.83
CA LEU A 121 35.79 39.49 -24.29
C LEU A 121 34.78 38.52 -24.91
N ILE A 122 33.62 39.01 -25.34
CA ILE A 122 32.61 38.21 -26.05
C ILE A 122 33.08 37.95 -27.49
N ASP A 123 33.67 38.94 -28.15
CA ASP A 123 34.28 38.78 -29.48
C ASP A 123 35.47 37.79 -29.41
N ASP A 124 36.28 37.83 -28.34
CA ASP A 124 37.35 36.84 -28.10
C ASP A 124 36.82 35.41 -27.81
N ILE A 125 35.64 35.28 -27.19
CA ILE A 125 34.99 33.98 -26.95
C ILE A 125 34.39 33.42 -28.23
N GLU A 126 33.75 34.24 -29.08
CA GLU A 126 33.29 33.83 -30.41
C GLU A 126 34.46 33.41 -31.33
N MET A 127 35.66 33.97 -31.12
CA MET A 127 36.89 33.55 -31.81
C MET A 127 37.55 32.28 -31.25
N SER A 128 37.04 31.71 -30.14
CA SER A 128 37.62 30.53 -29.47
C SER A 128 36.75 29.25 -29.53
N VAL A 129 35.60 29.31 -30.22
CA VAL A 129 34.86 28.10 -30.61
C VAL A 129 35.54 27.49 -31.83
N ASP A 130 36.01 26.26 -31.70
CA ASP A 130 36.64 25.49 -32.77
C ASP A 130 35.60 25.18 -33.86
N THR A 131 35.38 26.14 -34.77
CA THR A 131 34.38 26.08 -35.85
C THR A 131 34.54 24.84 -36.72
N ASP A 132 35.76 24.31 -36.79
CA ASP A 132 36.11 23.12 -37.56
C ASP A 132 35.43 21.86 -37.00
N LYS A 133 35.35 21.69 -35.67
CA LYS A 133 34.72 20.51 -35.05
C LYS A 133 33.21 20.49 -35.15
N ILE A 134 32.57 21.66 -35.10
CA ILE A 134 31.12 21.78 -35.30
C ILE A 134 30.78 21.44 -36.75
N GLN A 135 31.61 21.89 -37.69
CA GLN A 135 31.44 21.62 -39.11
C GLN A 135 31.68 20.14 -39.45
N GLU A 136 32.65 19.48 -38.82
CA GLU A 136 32.88 18.02 -38.93
C GLU A 136 31.68 17.22 -38.42
N MET A 137 31.09 17.62 -37.29
CA MET A 137 29.94 16.93 -36.69
C MET A 137 28.65 17.11 -37.51
N GLU A 138 28.42 18.28 -38.10
CA GLU A 138 27.32 18.50 -39.04
C GLU A 138 27.48 17.65 -40.32
N GLN A 139 28.69 17.58 -40.87
CA GLN A 139 28.98 16.73 -42.04
C GLN A 139 28.78 15.25 -41.74
N PHE A 140 29.18 14.79 -40.56
CA PHE A 140 28.94 13.42 -40.11
C PHE A 140 27.45 13.08 -40.02
N LEU A 141 26.64 13.94 -39.41
CA LEU A 141 25.19 13.71 -39.28
C LEU A 141 24.49 13.65 -40.65
N ASP A 142 24.92 14.50 -41.59
CA ASP A 142 24.40 14.48 -42.96
C ASP A 142 24.76 13.18 -43.70
N ASP A 143 25.98 12.69 -43.53
CA ASP A 143 26.43 11.44 -44.16
C ASP A 143 25.83 10.20 -43.50
N LEU A 144 25.68 10.21 -42.17
CA LEU A 144 24.95 9.18 -41.43
C LEU A 144 23.50 9.12 -41.89
N ASN A 145 22.79 10.25 -42.00
CA ASN A 145 21.40 10.27 -42.43
C ASN A 145 21.18 9.70 -43.85
N LYS A 146 22.15 9.88 -44.77
CA LYS A 146 22.07 9.30 -46.13
C LYS A 146 22.23 7.78 -46.12
N LYS A 147 23.06 7.23 -45.23
CA LYS A 147 23.43 5.80 -45.19
C LYS A 147 22.82 5.03 -44.02
N ARG A 148 22.00 5.68 -43.19
CA ARG A 148 21.45 5.14 -41.93
C ARG A 148 20.76 3.78 -42.08
N ASN A 149 20.08 3.59 -43.20
CA ASN A 149 19.32 2.37 -43.50
C ASN A 149 20.11 1.33 -44.31
N GLU A 150 21.38 1.61 -44.63
CA GLU A 150 22.27 0.70 -45.36
C GLU A 150 23.13 -0.10 -44.37
N GLU A 151 23.38 -1.38 -44.68
CA GLU A 151 24.33 -2.19 -43.92
C GLU A 151 25.77 -1.79 -44.30
N PRO A 152 26.71 -1.70 -43.34
CA PRO A 152 26.61 -2.15 -41.95
C PRO A 152 26.10 -1.11 -40.93
N TYR A 153 25.78 0.11 -41.36
CA TYR A 153 25.46 1.24 -40.46
C TYR A 153 24.14 1.08 -39.71
N ASN A 154 23.14 0.50 -40.38
CA ASN A 154 21.86 0.13 -39.74
C ASN A 154 22.09 -0.85 -38.56
N SER A 155 22.91 -1.87 -38.77
CA SER A 155 23.30 -2.81 -37.70
C SER A 155 24.22 -2.18 -36.64
N ALA A 156 25.05 -1.20 -37.00
CA ALA A 156 25.87 -0.46 -36.03
C ALA A 156 24.98 0.37 -35.09
N MET A 157 23.94 1.03 -35.62
CA MET A 157 22.98 1.81 -34.84
C MET A 157 22.15 0.96 -33.87
N HIS A 158 22.02 -0.35 -34.08
CA HIS A 158 21.35 -1.27 -33.15
C HIS A 158 21.99 -1.26 -31.74
N PHE A 159 23.27 -0.87 -31.63
CA PHE A 159 24.00 -0.81 -30.36
C PHE A 159 23.90 0.55 -29.65
N PHE A 160 23.11 1.48 -30.18
CA PHE A 160 22.85 2.80 -29.61
C PHE A 160 21.37 2.94 -29.29
N ASN A 161 21.06 3.57 -28.15
CA ASN A 161 19.67 3.76 -27.74
C ASN A 161 18.99 4.87 -28.55
N ASP A 162 19.71 5.96 -28.76
CA ASP A 162 19.27 7.12 -29.53
C ASP A 162 20.46 7.92 -30.09
N ASP A 163 20.15 8.89 -30.95
CA ASP A 163 21.14 9.73 -31.62
C ASP A 163 21.87 10.67 -30.62
N SER A 164 21.39 10.83 -29.38
CA SER A 164 22.03 11.67 -28.36
C SER A 164 23.34 11.07 -27.85
N GLU A 165 23.48 9.74 -27.90
CA GLU A 165 24.69 9.02 -27.48
C GLU A 165 25.85 9.28 -28.44
N LEU A 166 25.58 9.58 -29.72
CA LEU A 166 26.61 9.93 -30.70
C LEU A 166 27.37 11.20 -30.29
N PHE A 167 26.66 12.17 -29.70
CA PHE A 167 27.24 13.43 -29.23
C PHE A 167 28.02 13.26 -27.93
N LYS A 168 27.53 12.42 -27.01
CA LYS A 168 28.20 12.15 -25.72
C LYS A 168 29.57 11.49 -25.92
N GLU A 169 29.64 10.57 -26.87
CA GLU A 169 30.86 9.81 -27.19
C GLU A 169 31.75 10.52 -28.22
N GLN A 170 31.42 11.75 -28.62
CA GLN A 170 32.18 12.56 -29.57
C GLN A 170 32.43 11.85 -30.92
N ILE A 171 31.44 11.10 -31.41
CA ILE A 171 31.54 10.37 -32.68
C ILE A 171 31.47 11.36 -33.83
N SER A 172 32.54 11.43 -34.62
CA SER A 172 32.73 12.42 -35.69
C SER A 172 32.78 11.83 -37.10
N SER A 173 32.71 10.50 -37.24
CA SER A 173 32.77 9.85 -38.53
C SER A 173 32.05 8.49 -38.55
N LEU A 174 31.77 7.98 -39.75
CA LEU A 174 31.22 6.63 -39.94
C LEU A 174 32.20 5.54 -39.48
N GLU A 175 33.50 5.80 -39.49
CA GLU A 175 34.53 4.88 -38.97
C GLU A 175 34.48 4.84 -37.43
N ASP A 176 34.38 6.00 -36.78
CA ASP A 176 34.23 6.12 -35.32
C ASP A 176 32.96 5.42 -34.83
N LEU A 177 31.85 5.56 -35.58
CA LEU A 177 30.59 4.86 -35.29
C LEU A 177 30.77 3.34 -35.30
N MET A 178 31.49 2.81 -36.30
CA MET A 178 31.73 1.38 -36.43
C MET A 178 32.68 0.86 -35.34
N GLU A 179 33.68 1.65 -34.95
CA GLU A 179 34.60 1.31 -33.87
C GLU A 179 33.89 1.29 -32.51
N GLU A 180 33.04 2.27 -32.25
CA GLU A 180 32.29 2.34 -31.00
C GLU A 180 31.20 1.26 -30.92
N ALA A 181 30.48 1.00 -32.01
CA ALA A 181 29.56 -0.14 -32.08
C ALA A 181 30.26 -1.48 -31.81
N LYS A 182 31.50 -1.64 -32.30
CA LYS A 182 32.34 -2.83 -32.04
C LYS A 182 32.75 -2.92 -30.57
N ASN A 183 33.07 -1.80 -29.92
CA ASN A 183 33.38 -1.76 -28.48
C ASN A 183 32.16 -2.18 -27.65
N ARG A 184 30.99 -1.61 -27.93
CA ARG A 184 29.74 -1.96 -27.26
C ARG A 184 29.34 -3.41 -27.47
N LEU A 185 29.49 -3.93 -28.68
CA LEU A 185 29.29 -5.36 -28.95
C LEU A 185 30.22 -6.21 -28.09
N LYS A 186 31.51 -5.84 -27.99
CA LYS A 186 32.51 -6.57 -27.19
C LYS A 186 32.15 -6.63 -25.70
N GLU A 187 31.57 -5.56 -25.16
CA GLU A 187 31.06 -5.54 -23.78
C GLU A 187 29.85 -6.46 -23.58
N LYS A 188 28.99 -6.57 -24.61
CA LYS A 188 27.79 -7.41 -24.62
C LYS A 188 28.06 -8.91 -24.84
N ILE A 189 29.27 -9.32 -25.28
CA ILE A 189 29.61 -10.73 -25.51
C ILE A 189 29.39 -11.55 -24.23
N ASN A 190 28.80 -12.75 -24.36
CA ASN A 190 28.26 -13.62 -23.29
C ASN A 190 26.86 -13.26 -22.77
N SER A 191 26.25 -12.20 -23.32
CA SER A 191 24.87 -11.78 -23.08
C SER A 191 24.17 -11.33 -24.37
N LEU A 192 24.59 -11.89 -25.51
CA LEU A 192 24.04 -11.50 -26.83
C LEU A 192 22.65 -12.11 -27.03
N ASP A 193 21.76 -11.35 -27.65
CA ASP A 193 20.49 -11.86 -28.15
C ASP A 193 20.58 -12.24 -29.67
N PRO A 194 19.55 -12.91 -30.23
CA PRO A 194 19.56 -13.28 -31.64
C PRO A 194 19.64 -12.11 -32.63
N GLU A 195 19.16 -10.92 -32.28
CA GLU A 195 19.22 -9.72 -33.14
C GLU A 195 20.61 -9.09 -33.07
N ASP A 196 21.24 -9.03 -31.89
CA ASP A 196 22.64 -8.64 -31.72
C ASP A 196 23.58 -9.48 -32.60
N LEU A 197 23.31 -10.79 -32.72
CA LEU A 197 24.09 -11.70 -33.57
C LEU A 197 23.89 -11.45 -35.06
N LYS A 198 22.67 -11.11 -35.50
CA LYS A 198 22.40 -10.69 -36.89
C LYS A 198 23.12 -9.38 -37.20
N ALA A 199 22.99 -8.40 -36.30
CA ALA A 199 23.65 -7.10 -36.43
C ALA A 199 25.18 -7.26 -36.50
N ALA A 200 25.76 -8.04 -35.59
CA ALA A 200 27.19 -8.36 -35.62
C ALA A 200 27.61 -9.08 -36.91
N SER A 201 26.76 -9.96 -37.45
CA SER A 201 27.04 -10.64 -38.71
C SER A 201 27.04 -9.70 -39.91
N ASN A 202 26.10 -8.75 -39.96
CA ASN A 202 26.05 -7.73 -41.00
C ASN A 202 27.24 -6.76 -40.93
N MET A 203 27.77 -6.51 -39.72
CA MET A 203 29.00 -5.75 -39.50
C MET A 203 30.29 -6.56 -39.77
N GLY A 204 30.20 -7.86 -40.07
CA GLY A 204 31.36 -8.73 -40.30
C GLY A 204 32.16 -9.09 -39.03
N LEU A 205 31.53 -9.06 -37.87
CA LEU A 205 32.18 -9.24 -36.56
C LEU A 205 32.05 -10.67 -35.96
N ASN A 206 31.64 -11.66 -36.76
CA ASN A 206 31.44 -13.05 -36.33
C ASN A 206 32.69 -13.66 -35.66
N ASP A 207 33.88 -13.41 -36.22
CA ASP A 207 35.14 -13.97 -35.73
C ASP A 207 35.47 -13.49 -34.30
N MET A 208 35.06 -12.26 -33.97
CA MET A 208 35.20 -11.70 -32.62
C MET A 208 34.31 -12.44 -31.62
N ILE A 209 33.06 -12.74 -31.99
CA ILE A 209 32.14 -13.52 -31.14
C ILE A 209 32.67 -14.93 -30.94
N GLU A 210 33.16 -15.57 -32.01
CA GLU A 210 33.72 -16.92 -31.96
C GLU A 210 34.93 -17.01 -31.01
N GLN A 211 35.77 -15.98 -31.00
CA GLN A 211 36.98 -15.92 -30.17
C GLN A 211 36.70 -15.59 -28.70
N PHE A 212 35.82 -14.63 -28.42
CA PHE A 212 35.65 -14.07 -27.07
C PHE A 212 34.45 -14.64 -26.30
N SER A 213 33.45 -15.20 -26.98
CA SER A 213 32.32 -15.80 -26.28
C SER A 213 32.74 -17.06 -25.52
N LYS A 214 32.13 -17.29 -24.37
CA LYS A 214 32.22 -18.53 -23.59
C LYS A 214 30.96 -19.39 -23.76
N ARG A 215 29.95 -18.89 -24.47
CA ARG A 215 28.66 -19.55 -24.65
C ARG A 215 28.63 -20.29 -25.98
N ASP A 216 28.34 -21.59 -25.93
CA ASP A 216 28.36 -22.43 -27.13
C ASP A 216 27.27 -22.02 -28.13
N TRP A 217 26.11 -21.56 -27.67
CA TRP A 217 25.01 -21.12 -28.55
C TRP A 217 25.33 -19.83 -29.32
N GLU A 218 26.02 -18.86 -28.71
CA GLU A 218 26.47 -17.63 -29.41
C GLU A 218 27.48 -17.97 -30.50
N LYS A 219 28.46 -18.85 -30.19
CA LYS A 219 29.45 -19.32 -31.17
C LYS A 219 28.80 -20.06 -32.32
N MET A 220 27.94 -21.03 -32.03
CA MET A 220 27.27 -21.82 -33.06
C MET A 220 26.39 -20.95 -33.94
N ALA A 221 25.62 -20.02 -33.37
CA ALA A 221 24.80 -19.10 -34.14
C ALA A 221 25.63 -18.14 -34.99
N SER A 222 26.75 -17.61 -34.47
CA SER A 222 27.69 -16.77 -35.22
C SER A 222 28.31 -17.52 -36.41
N LYS A 223 28.78 -18.75 -36.20
CA LYS A 223 29.31 -19.63 -37.26
C LYS A 223 28.27 -19.93 -38.33
N ALA A 224 27.05 -20.24 -37.91
CA ALA A 224 25.94 -20.56 -38.81
C ALA A 224 25.56 -19.37 -39.69
N LEU A 225 25.48 -18.15 -39.11
CA LEU A 225 25.23 -16.91 -39.86
C LEU A 225 26.33 -16.62 -40.90
N LYS A 226 27.58 -17.04 -40.63
CA LYS A 226 28.71 -16.97 -41.58
C LYS A 226 28.75 -18.13 -42.59
N ASN A 227 27.73 -18.99 -42.64
CA ASN A 227 27.68 -20.21 -43.47
C ASN A 227 28.83 -21.21 -43.21
N GLN A 228 29.41 -21.22 -42.01
CA GLN A 228 30.38 -22.25 -41.62
C GLN A 228 29.67 -23.57 -41.26
N ASP A 229 30.35 -24.70 -41.43
CA ASP A 229 29.81 -26.00 -41.02
C ASP A 229 29.84 -26.17 -39.49
N ILE A 230 28.64 -26.25 -38.90
CA ILE A 230 28.43 -26.44 -37.46
C ILE A 230 28.14 -27.90 -37.09
N SER A 231 28.23 -28.85 -38.03
CA SER A 231 27.79 -30.24 -37.80
C SER A 231 28.55 -30.95 -36.67
N GLU A 232 29.87 -30.72 -36.54
CA GLU A 232 30.66 -31.28 -35.44
C GLU A 232 30.30 -30.67 -34.08
N ASP A 233 30.06 -29.35 -34.04
CA ASP A 233 29.69 -28.64 -32.82
C ASP A 233 28.30 -29.08 -32.33
N LEU A 234 27.35 -29.25 -33.27
CA LEU A 234 26.03 -29.81 -32.99
C LEU A 234 26.11 -31.24 -32.46
N GLN A 235 26.96 -32.09 -33.04
CA GLN A 235 27.12 -33.47 -32.56
C GLN A 235 27.71 -33.51 -31.15
N LYS A 236 28.73 -32.68 -30.85
CA LYS A 236 29.29 -32.55 -29.51
C LYS A 236 28.25 -32.07 -28.50
N LEU A 237 27.42 -31.09 -28.86
CA LEU A 237 26.33 -30.59 -28.01
C LEU A 237 25.30 -31.70 -27.73
N MET A 238 24.92 -32.47 -28.75
CA MET A 238 23.94 -33.56 -28.62
C MET A 238 24.44 -34.74 -27.79
N GLU A 239 25.75 -35.00 -27.75
CA GLU A 239 26.37 -36.12 -27.03
C GLU A 239 26.84 -35.74 -25.61
N LYS A 240 27.34 -34.52 -25.42
CA LYS A 240 28.01 -34.09 -24.18
C LYS A 240 27.49 -32.78 -23.59
N GLY A 241 26.68 -32.03 -24.33
CA GLY A 241 26.13 -30.75 -23.88
C GLY A 241 25.08 -30.92 -22.78
N ASN A 242 24.88 -29.87 -22.00
CA ASN A 242 23.79 -29.84 -21.02
C ASN A 242 22.43 -29.55 -21.72
N PHE A 243 21.33 -29.88 -21.06
CA PHE A 243 19.97 -29.73 -21.61
C PHE A 243 19.61 -28.27 -21.93
N GLU A 244 20.10 -27.32 -21.13
CA GLU A 244 19.82 -25.89 -21.31
C GLU A 244 20.56 -25.32 -22.52
N ASP A 245 21.83 -25.67 -22.70
CA ASP A 245 22.68 -25.29 -23.83
C ASP A 245 22.09 -25.81 -25.13
N LEU A 246 21.54 -27.03 -25.14
CA LEU A 246 20.83 -27.59 -26.30
C LEU A 246 19.62 -26.74 -26.67
N ILE A 247 18.78 -26.37 -25.70
CA ILE A 247 17.59 -25.55 -25.92
C ILE A 247 17.95 -24.13 -26.38
N GLN A 248 18.92 -23.49 -25.72
CA GLN A 248 19.37 -22.15 -26.10
C GLN A 248 19.97 -22.15 -27.49
N SER A 249 20.78 -23.16 -27.83
CA SER A 249 21.33 -23.30 -29.19
C SER A 249 20.22 -23.48 -30.22
N MET A 250 19.21 -24.31 -29.94
CA MET A 250 18.05 -24.45 -30.83
C MET A 250 17.28 -23.14 -31.02
N LYS A 251 17.07 -22.37 -29.93
CA LYS A 251 16.38 -21.09 -29.98
C LYS A 251 17.17 -20.08 -30.83
N PHE A 252 18.44 -19.86 -30.50
CA PHE A 252 19.29 -18.91 -31.20
C PHE A 252 19.45 -19.23 -32.68
N LEU A 253 19.62 -20.51 -33.04
CA LEU A 253 19.73 -20.92 -34.43
C LEU A 253 18.41 -20.81 -35.21
N LYS A 254 17.27 -20.99 -34.53
CA LYS A 254 15.94 -20.79 -35.12
C LYS A 254 15.66 -19.31 -35.35
N ASP A 255 15.88 -18.47 -34.33
CA ASP A 255 15.55 -17.03 -34.37
C ASP A 255 16.50 -16.24 -35.30
N THR A 256 17.72 -16.76 -35.52
CA THR A 256 18.65 -16.23 -36.53
C THR A 256 18.38 -16.72 -37.97
N ASN A 257 17.42 -17.64 -38.17
CA ASN A 257 17.17 -18.31 -39.47
C ASN A 257 18.40 -19.01 -40.08
N ALA A 258 19.42 -19.31 -39.27
CA ALA A 258 20.69 -19.84 -39.76
C ALA A 258 20.70 -21.38 -39.91
N LEU A 259 19.61 -22.07 -39.54
CA LEU A 259 19.58 -23.53 -39.44
C LEU A 259 18.90 -24.23 -40.63
N GLN A 260 19.52 -25.30 -41.12
CA GLN A 260 18.94 -26.19 -42.14
C GLN A 260 17.86 -27.12 -41.54
N LYS A 261 16.80 -27.42 -42.30
CA LYS A 261 15.65 -28.22 -41.84
C LYS A 261 16.02 -29.61 -41.31
N ASP A 262 16.99 -30.29 -41.93
CA ASP A 262 17.41 -31.64 -41.52
C ASP A 262 18.17 -31.66 -40.20
N GLN A 263 18.96 -30.63 -39.91
CA GLN A 263 19.67 -30.47 -38.63
C GLN A 263 18.67 -30.18 -37.50
N LEU A 264 17.65 -29.35 -37.76
CA LEU A 264 16.59 -29.05 -36.78
C LEU A 264 15.86 -30.32 -36.33
N GLN A 265 15.58 -31.23 -37.28
CA GLN A 265 14.84 -32.45 -37.00
C GLN A 265 15.66 -33.44 -36.13
N LYS A 266 16.98 -33.52 -36.34
CA LYS A 266 17.89 -34.31 -35.49
C LYS A 266 17.94 -33.77 -34.07
N MET A 267 18.03 -32.44 -33.90
CA MET A 267 18.01 -31.81 -32.58
C MET A 267 16.68 -32.06 -31.84
N LYS A 268 15.54 -31.94 -32.54
CA LYS A 268 14.21 -32.25 -31.98
C LYS A 268 14.10 -33.69 -31.47
N GLN A 269 14.66 -34.67 -32.20
CA GLN A 269 14.65 -36.08 -31.77
C GLN A 269 15.55 -36.34 -30.55
N ASN A 270 16.71 -35.69 -30.46
CA ASN A 270 17.57 -35.82 -29.29
C ASN A 270 16.91 -35.18 -28.05
N LEU A 271 16.29 -34.00 -28.22
CA LEU A 271 15.56 -33.31 -27.16
C LEU A 271 14.43 -34.18 -26.58
N GLU A 272 13.66 -34.87 -27.43
CA GLU A 272 12.61 -35.81 -27.00
C GLU A 272 13.12 -36.88 -26.02
N ASN A 273 14.34 -37.40 -26.23
CA ASN A 273 14.93 -38.42 -25.37
C ASN A 273 15.44 -37.86 -24.04
N GLN A 274 15.91 -36.60 -24.03
CA GLN A 274 16.45 -35.94 -22.85
C GLN A 274 15.37 -35.42 -21.89
N ILE A 275 14.18 -35.06 -22.40
CA ILE A 275 13.06 -34.61 -21.55
C ILE A 275 12.64 -35.73 -20.59
N SER A 276 12.76 -35.46 -19.29
CA SER A 276 12.54 -36.46 -18.23
C SER A 276 11.47 -36.07 -17.22
N ASN A 277 11.06 -34.80 -17.15
CA ASN A 277 10.08 -34.27 -16.20
C ASN A 277 9.37 -33.01 -16.76
N LEU A 278 8.33 -32.54 -16.07
CA LEU A 278 7.49 -31.42 -16.49
C LEU A 278 8.27 -30.09 -16.53
N ASP A 279 9.22 -29.87 -15.62
CA ASP A 279 10.07 -28.66 -15.63
C ASP A 279 10.88 -28.57 -16.93
N GLN A 280 11.51 -29.68 -17.32
CA GLN A 280 12.26 -29.78 -18.58
C GLN A 280 11.36 -29.62 -19.80
N LEU A 281 10.18 -30.22 -19.77
CA LEU A 281 9.20 -30.07 -20.85
C LEU A 281 8.73 -28.61 -20.99
N PHE A 282 8.43 -27.96 -19.87
CA PHE A 282 8.03 -26.55 -19.83
C PHE A 282 9.15 -25.63 -20.34
N ASN A 283 10.38 -25.81 -19.86
CA ASN A 283 11.52 -25.03 -20.31
C ASN A 283 11.78 -25.21 -21.81
N ALA A 284 11.65 -26.43 -22.33
CA ALA A 284 11.77 -26.69 -23.76
C ALA A 284 10.64 -26.01 -24.56
N ALA A 285 9.39 -26.15 -24.12
CA ALA A 285 8.24 -25.55 -24.79
C ALA A 285 8.33 -24.01 -24.81
N LYS A 286 8.70 -23.40 -23.68
CA LYS A 286 8.87 -21.95 -23.53
C LYS A 286 9.90 -21.37 -24.49
N ASN A 287 11.06 -22.02 -24.63
CA ASN A 287 12.13 -21.51 -25.48
C ASN A 287 11.87 -21.79 -26.97
N LEU A 288 11.16 -22.87 -27.31
CA LEU A 288 10.87 -23.24 -28.71
C LEU A 288 9.59 -22.61 -29.26
N GLY A 289 8.69 -22.14 -28.38
CA GLY A 289 7.37 -21.62 -28.73
C GLY A 289 6.34 -22.70 -29.08
N GLU A 290 6.71 -23.99 -29.00
CA GLU A 290 5.83 -25.14 -29.26
C GLU A 290 6.19 -26.29 -28.30
N SER A 291 5.23 -27.15 -27.96
CA SER A 291 5.54 -28.35 -27.17
C SER A 291 6.34 -29.34 -28.01
N PRO A 292 7.57 -29.72 -27.61
CA PRO A 292 8.31 -30.78 -28.27
C PRO A 292 7.60 -32.13 -28.10
N LYS A 293 8.02 -33.15 -28.85
CA LYS A 293 7.61 -34.53 -28.58
C LYS A 293 8.31 -35.02 -27.30
N PHE A 294 7.62 -35.84 -26.51
CA PHE A 294 8.14 -36.39 -25.26
C PHE A 294 7.43 -37.70 -24.90
N ASN A 295 8.10 -38.51 -24.06
CA ASN A 295 7.50 -39.71 -23.48
C ASN A 295 6.64 -39.34 -22.26
N LYS A 296 5.32 -39.38 -22.43
CA LYS A 296 4.33 -38.99 -21.41
C LYS A 296 4.48 -39.72 -20.08
N ASP A 297 4.56 -41.06 -20.11
CA ASP A 297 4.64 -41.88 -18.90
C ASP A 297 5.92 -41.63 -18.10
N LYS A 298 7.06 -41.50 -18.81
CA LYS A 298 8.36 -41.18 -18.21
C LYS A 298 8.32 -39.81 -17.53
N VAL A 299 7.81 -38.80 -18.24
CA VAL A 299 7.77 -37.40 -17.78
C VAL A 299 6.87 -37.25 -16.56
N LEU A 300 5.62 -37.73 -16.63
CA LEU A 300 4.68 -37.63 -15.51
C LEU A 300 5.17 -38.45 -14.31
N GLY A 301 5.63 -39.69 -14.55
CA GLY A 301 6.11 -40.57 -13.48
C GLY A 301 7.31 -40.02 -12.71
N ASN A 302 8.25 -39.36 -13.38
CA ASN A 302 9.40 -38.72 -12.72
C ASN A 302 9.03 -37.42 -12.02
N SER A 303 8.12 -36.62 -12.60
CA SER A 303 7.67 -35.35 -12.01
C SER A 303 6.95 -35.58 -10.69
N LEU A 304 6.13 -36.64 -10.63
CA LEU A 304 5.43 -37.08 -9.41
C LEU A 304 6.38 -37.54 -8.28
N LYS A 305 7.64 -37.89 -8.59
CA LYS A 305 8.64 -38.28 -7.58
C LYS A 305 9.45 -37.09 -7.05
N LYS A 306 9.56 -36.01 -7.84
CA LYS A 306 10.55 -34.94 -7.62
C LYS A 306 9.95 -33.67 -7.01
N SER A 307 8.76 -33.28 -7.45
CA SER A 307 8.16 -31.98 -7.14
C SER A 307 6.80 -32.14 -6.45
N SER A 308 6.15 -31.06 -5.98
CA SER A 308 4.83 -31.13 -5.32
C SER A 308 3.67 -31.28 -6.32
N PHE A 309 2.47 -31.63 -5.83
CA PHE A 309 1.25 -31.67 -6.65
C PHE A 309 0.95 -30.31 -7.30
N GLU A 310 0.99 -29.22 -6.51
CA GLU A 310 0.67 -27.86 -7.00
C GLU A 310 1.64 -27.42 -8.10
N HIS A 311 2.93 -27.66 -7.91
CA HIS A 311 3.95 -27.33 -8.91
C HIS A 311 3.71 -28.09 -10.21
N ASN A 312 3.52 -29.40 -10.13
CA ASN A 312 3.28 -30.23 -11.31
C ASN A 312 1.97 -29.87 -12.01
N PHE A 313 0.91 -29.57 -11.26
CA PHE A 313 -0.38 -29.17 -11.82
C PHE A 313 -0.31 -27.79 -12.49
N SER A 314 0.42 -26.83 -11.89
CA SER A 314 0.66 -25.51 -12.48
C SER A 314 1.45 -25.59 -13.80
N LEU A 315 2.51 -26.41 -13.84
CA LEU A 315 3.25 -26.67 -15.06
C LEU A 315 2.37 -27.33 -16.12
N ALA A 316 1.59 -28.36 -15.75
CA ALA A 316 0.65 -29.02 -16.65
C ALA A 316 -0.42 -28.04 -17.17
N ASN A 317 -0.93 -27.15 -16.32
CA ASN A 317 -1.90 -26.12 -16.70
C ASN A 317 -1.31 -25.15 -17.73
N THR A 318 -0.08 -24.69 -17.49
CA THR A 318 0.62 -23.79 -18.41
C THR A 318 0.89 -24.48 -19.75
N LEU A 319 1.29 -25.76 -19.70
CA LEU A 319 1.51 -26.57 -20.89
C LEU A 319 0.22 -26.77 -21.71
N ASP A 320 -0.90 -27.04 -21.04
CA ASP A 320 -2.22 -27.21 -21.69
C ASP A 320 -2.72 -25.90 -22.31
N GLN A 321 -2.60 -24.78 -21.59
CA GLN A 321 -3.11 -23.47 -22.03
C GLN A 321 -2.32 -22.89 -23.20
N TYR A 322 -0.99 -22.89 -23.12
CA TYR A 322 -0.15 -22.19 -24.10
C TYR A 322 0.37 -23.09 -25.22
N TYR A 323 0.44 -24.41 -25.00
CA TYR A 323 1.01 -25.34 -25.97
C TYR A 323 0.07 -26.50 -26.36
N GLY A 324 -1.20 -26.44 -25.94
CA GLY A 324 -2.25 -27.34 -26.41
C GLY A 324 -2.09 -28.80 -25.97
N THR A 325 -1.42 -29.06 -24.85
CA THR A 325 -1.33 -30.41 -24.28
C THR A 325 -2.61 -30.80 -23.52
N ASN A 326 -2.67 -32.06 -23.03
CA ASN A 326 -3.71 -32.53 -22.09
C ASN A 326 -3.08 -33.20 -20.86
N LEU A 327 -2.11 -32.54 -20.24
CA LEU A 327 -1.31 -33.08 -19.16
C LEU A 327 -2.02 -33.00 -17.81
N ARG A 328 -2.95 -32.07 -17.58
CA ARG A 328 -3.66 -31.99 -16.29
C ARG A 328 -4.54 -33.22 -16.03
N GLU A 329 -5.28 -33.66 -17.03
CA GLU A 329 -6.13 -34.85 -16.92
C GLU A 329 -5.27 -36.11 -16.68
N GLU A 330 -4.25 -36.29 -17.50
CA GLU A 330 -3.30 -37.42 -17.41
C GLU A 330 -2.54 -37.44 -16.08
N LEU A 331 -2.17 -36.27 -15.55
CA LEU A 331 -1.52 -36.14 -14.23
C LEU A 331 -2.45 -36.65 -13.12
N LEU A 332 -3.72 -36.23 -13.12
CA LEU A 332 -4.71 -36.68 -12.15
C LEU A 332 -5.01 -38.17 -12.27
N ASP A 333 -5.11 -38.70 -13.48
CA ASP A 333 -5.28 -40.12 -13.75
C ASP A 333 -4.10 -40.93 -13.20
N LYS A 334 -2.87 -40.45 -13.41
CA LYS A 334 -1.67 -41.11 -12.91
C LYS A 334 -1.59 -41.11 -11.38
N ILE A 335 -1.96 -40.00 -10.73
CA ILE A 335 -2.03 -39.91 -9.26
C ILE A 335 -3.05 -40.91 -8.72
N ASN A 336 -4.23 -40.99 -9.35
CA ASN A 336 -5.30 -41.91 -8.97
C ASN A 336 -4.87 -43.38 -9.12
N GLN A 337 -4.07 -43.70 -10.14
CA GLN A 337 -3.50 -45.05 -10.36
C GLN A 337 -2.40 -45.42 -9.35
N MET A 338 -1.61 -44.46 -8.86
CA MET A 338 -0.51 -44.73 -7.91
C MET A 338 -0.99 -45.11 -6.49
N GLY A 339 -2.24 -44.81 -6.15
CA GLY A 339 -2.86 -45.20 -4.88
C GLY A 339 -2.17 -44.60 -3.63
N LYS A 340 -2.48 -45.17 -2.45
CA LYS A 340 -2.06 -44.67 -1.12
C LYS A 340 -0.56 -44.75 -0.80
N ASN A 341 0.27 -45.32 -1.68
CA ASN A 341 1.70 -45.58 -1.42
C ASN A 341 2.64 -44.49 -1.95
N SER A 342 2.12 -43.37 -2.44
CA SER A 342 2.95 -42.26 -2.92
C SER A 342 2.99 -41.12 -1.90
N LYS A 343 4.09 -40.37 -1.86
CA LYS A 343 4.22 -39.12 -1.08
C LYS A 343 3.27 -38.00 -1.53
N MET A 344 2.39 -38.27 -2.50
CA MET A 344 1.43 -37.33 -3.09
C MET A 344 -0.01 -37.76 -2.75
N ASP A 345 -0.45 -37.41 -1.54
CA ASP A 345 -1.89 -37.43 -1.20
C ASP A 345 -2.37 -35.97 -1.21
N PRO A 346 -3.06 -35.53 -2.28
CA PRO A 346 -3.45 -34.13 -2.40
C PRO A 346 -4.55 -33.80 -1.37
N SER A 347 -4.37 -32.69 -0.65
CA SER A 347 -5.36 -32.21 0.31
C SER A 347 -6.65 -31.73 -0.37
N LEU A 348 -7.73 -31.60 0.41
CA LEU A 348 -8.99 -31.01 -0.07
C LEU A 348 -8.77 -29.60 -0.65
N GLU A 349 -7.90 -28.82 -0.02
CA GLU A 349 -7.55 -27.47 -0.48
C GLU A 349 -6.80 -27.50 -1.81
N ASN A 350 -5.79 -28.36 -1.95
CA ASN A 350 -5.01 -28.49 -3.19
C ASN A 350 -5.89 -28.90 -4.36
N LEU A 351 -6.81 -29.87 -4.15
CA LEU A 351 -7.76 -30.32 -5.17
C LEU A 351 -8.78 -29.24 -5.54
N THR A 352 -9.18 -28.39 -4.60
CA THR A 352 -10.15 -27.33 -4.85
C THR A 352 -9.52 -26.15 -5.58
N LYS A 353 -8.30 -25.72 -5.18
CA LYS A 353 -7.54 -24.68 -5.88
C LYS A 353 -7.22 -25.09 -7.33
N ASN A 354 -6.93 -26.38 -7.53
CA ASN A 354 -6.57 -26.96 -8.82
C ASN A 354 -7.73 -27.79 -9.40
N ALA A 355 -8.95 -27.26 -9.36
CA ALA A 355 -10.16 -27.99 -9.71
C ALA A 355 -10.26 -28.27 -11.22
N LEU A 356 -10.39 -29.55 -11.57
CA LEU A 356 -10.66 -30.01 -12.93
C LEU A 356 -11.89 -30.93 -12.93
N ALA A 357 -12.88 -30.60 -13.76
CA ALA A 357 -14.12 -31.35 -13.83
C ALA A 357 -13.94 -32.69 -14.58
N ASN A 358 -13.32 -33.68 -13.94
CA ASN A 358 -13.16 -35.03 -14.46
C ASN A 358 -13.39 -36.11 -13.39
N LYS A 359 -13.40 -37.38 -13.83
CA LYS A 359 -13.67 -38.52 -12.94
C LYS A 359 -12.57 -38.71 -11.90
N SER A 360 -11.30 -38.51 -12.29
CA SER A 360 -10.15 -38.72 -11.41
C SER A 360 -10.05 -37.69 -10.29
N TRP A 361 -10.32 -36.42 -10.58
CA TRP A 361 -10.45 -35.38 -9.56
C TRP A 361 -11.54 -35.75 -8.54
N ASN A 362 -12.73 -36.14 -9.00
CA ASN A 362 -13.83 -36.50 -8.09
C ASN A 362 -13.47 -37.73 -7.23
N SER A 363 -12.74 -38.70 -7.79
CA SER A 363 -12.22 -39.85 -7.03
C SER A 363 -11.26 -39.40 -5.93
N LEU A 364 -10.26 -38.59 -6.29
CA LEU A 364 -9.24 -38.08 -5.37
C LEU A 364 -9.87 -37.21 -4.27
N PHE A 365 -10.82 -36.34 -4.61
CA PHE A 365 -11.52 -35.51 -3.64
C PHE A 365 -12.30 -36.33 -2.62
N ASN A 366 -13.07 -37.33 -3.09
CA ASN A 366 -13.80 -38.22 -2.20
C ASN A 366 -12.87 -39.06 -1.32
N GLN A 367 -11.69 -39.42 -1.81
CA GLN A 367 -10.67 -40.12 -1.02
C GLN A 367 -10.07 -39.20 0.05
N ALA A 368 -9.69 -37.97 -0.30
CA ALA A 368 -9.17 -36.98 0.63
C ALA A 368 -10.19 -36.67 1.74
N LEU A 369 -11.47 -36.51 1.38
CA LEU A 369 -12.55 -36.30 2.34
C LEU A 369 -12.70 -37.49 3.30
N LYS A 370 -12.69 -38.72 2.78
CA LYS A 370 -12.74 -39.93 3.61
C LYS A 370 -11.55 -40.06 4.54
N ASN A 371 -10.35 -39.68 4.11
CA ASN A 371 -9.15 -39.69 4.94
C ASN A 371 -9.29 -38.66 6.08
N ALA A 372 -9.70 -37.42 5.78
CA ALA A 372 -9.96 -36.39 6.80
C ALA A 372 -11.01 -36.84 7.83
N MET A 373 -12.11 -37.47 7.38
CA MET A 373 -13.12 -38.03 8.27
C MET A 373 -12.55 -39.14 9.18
N LYS A 374 -11.68 -40.00 8.64
CA LYS A 374 -11.05 -41.09 9.40
C LYS A 374 -10.09 -40.56 10.46
N GLU A 375 -9.38 -39.47 10.16
CA GLU A 375 -8.50 -38.80 11.13
C GLU A 375 -9.31 -38.23 12.31
N ILE A 376 -10.45 -37.59 12.03
CA ILE A 376 -11.35 -37.05 13.07
C ILE A 376 -11.89 -38.17 13.98
N GLU A 377 -12.23 -39.33 13.42
CA GLU A 377 -12.74 -40.46 14.20
C GLU A 377 -11.73 -41.00 15.24
N GLY A 378 -10.43 -40.78 15.01
CA GLY A 378 -9.36 -41.12 15.94
C GLY A 378 -9.07 -40.06 17.02
N GLN A 379 -9.71 -38.88 16.94
CA GLN A 379 -9.49 -37.78 17.87
C GLN A 379 -10.43 -37.84 19.08
N ARG A 380 -10.01 -37.23 20.21
CA ARG A 380 -10.82 -37.12 21.43
C ARG A 380 -11.99 -36.14 21.29
N ARG A 381 -11.85 -35.08 20.48
CA ARG A 381 -12.87 -34.03 20.29
C ARG A 381 -13.47 -34.10 18.90
N LYS A 382 -14.37 -35.07 18.69
CA LYS A 382 -14.95 -35.36 17.36
C LYS A 382 -15.82 -34.21 16.82
N VAL A 383 -16.60 -33.57 17.69
CA VAL A 383 -17.47 -32.44 17.33
C VAL A 383 -16.66 -31.29 16.71
N GLU A 384 -15.56 -30.91 17.36
CA GLU A 384 -14.70 -29.83 16.87
C GLU A 384 -14.03 -30.17 15.54
N GLY A 385 -13.59 -31.43 15.37
CA GLY A 385 -13.08 -31.90 14.09
C GLY A 385 -14.10 -31.79 12.96
N TYR A 386 -15.35 -32.19 13.21
CA TYR A 386 -16.42 -32.09 12.22
C TYR A 386 -16.94 -30.65 11.99
N LYS A 387 -16.93 -29.78 13.02
CA LYS A 387 -17.17 -28.33 12.86
C LYS A 387 -16.14 -27.72 11.90
N SER A 388 -14.85 -27.99 12.16
CA SER A 388 -13.76 -27.51 11.32
C SER A 388 -13.87 -28.02 9.88
N LEU A 389 -14.19 -29.31 9.70
CA LEU A 389 -14.34 -29.89 8.36
C LEU A 389 -15.55 -29.33 7.61
N SER A 390 -16.68 -29.12 8.30
CA SER A 390 -17.89 -28.50 7.71
C SER A 390 -17.62 -27.08 7.25
N HIS A 391 -16.93 -26.28 8.07
CA HIS A 391 -16.52 -24.93 7.71
C HIS A 391 -15.51 -24.92 6.55
N GLN A 392 -14.51 -25.80 6.59
CA GLN A 392 -13.54 -25.93 5.50
C GLN A 392 -14.22 -26.27 4.18
N LEU A 393 -15.15 -27.23 4.15
CA LEU A 393 -15.86 -27.59 2.91
C LEU A 393 -16.73 -26.46 2.38
N GLN A 394 -17.35 -25.67 3.27
CA GLN A 394 -18.11 -24.51 2.86
C GLN A 394 -17.22 -23.44 2.24
N GLN A 395 -16.08 -23.13 2.87
CA GLN A 395 -15.10 -22.18 2.32
C GLN A 395 -14.58 -22.66 0.97
N LEU A 396 -14.21 -23.94 0.87
CA LEU A 396 -13.73 -24.55 -0.37
C LEU A 396 -14.80 -24.54 -1.47
N MET A 397 -16.07 -24.81 -1.15
CA MET A 397 -17.18 -24.70 -2.11
C MET A 397 -17.28 -23.29 -2.68
N ASN A 398 -17.21 -22.27 -1.82
CA ASN A 398 -17.33 -20.87 -2.21
C ASN A 398 -16.10 -20.37 -2.99
N SER A 399 -14.89 -20.84 -2.67
CA SER A 399 -13.65 -20.44 -3.34
C SER A 399 -13.35 -21.22 -4.62
N CYS A 400 -14.10 -22.29 -4.93
CA CYS A 400 -13.85 -23.14 -6.08
C CYS A 400 -14.29 -22.47 -7.38
N GLN A 401 -13.33 -22.06 -8.22
CA GLN A 401 -13.60 -21.42 -9.51
C GLN A 401 -14.37 -22.34 -10.48
N ASN A 402 -14.22 -23.65 -10.36
CA ASN A 402 -14.91 -24.61 -11.23
C ASN A 402 -16.31 -24.94 -10.68
N MET A 403 -17.35 -24.45 -11.34
CA MET A 403 -18.75 -24.62 -10.93
C MET A 403 -19.17 -26.08 -10.73
N HIS A 404 -18.74 -26.99 -11.61
CA HIS A 404 -19.10 -28.41 -11.48
C HIS A 404 -18.42 -29.05 -10.26
N CYS A 405 -17.15 -28.73 -10.01
CA CYS A 405 -16.44 -29.17 -8.82
C CYS A 405 -17.07 -28.59 -7.54
N SER A 406 -17.40 -27.29 -7.53
CA SER A 406 -18.13 -26.64 -6.42
C SER A 406 -19.45 -27.36 -6.10
N GLN A 407 -20.23 -27.70 -7.14
CA GLN A 407 -21.47 -28.46 -6.96
C GLN A 407 -21.23 -29.85 -6.34
N LYS A 408 -20.15 -30.54 -6.72
CA LYS A 408 -19.77 -31.83 -6.12
C LYS A 408 -19.38 -31.71 -4.66
N ILE A 409 -18.73 -30.60 -4.27
CA ILE A 409 -18.41 -30.28 -2.87
C ILE A 409 -19.71 -30.03 -2.10
N SER A 410 -20.61 -29.20 -2.64
CA SER A 410 -21.91 -28.88 -2.04
C SER A 410 -22.74 -30.13 -1.71
N GLN A 411 -22.75 -31.14 -2.60
CA GLN A 411 -23.43 -32.41 -2.38
C GLN A 411 -22.92 -33.20 -1.16
N LYS A 412 -21.74 -32.88 -0.62
CA LYS A 412 -21.14 -33.52 0.57
C LYS A 412 -21.39 -32.75 1.86
N ILE A 413 -21.78 -31.49 1.79
CA ILE A 413 -22.01 -30.64 2.97
C ILE A 413 -23.12 -31.20 3.88
N PRO A 414 -24.30 -31.62 3.39
CA PRO A 414 -25.35 -32.16 4.26
C PRO A 414 -24.89 -33.38 5.07
N GLU A 415 -24.07 -34.26 4.47
CA GLU A 415 -23.49 -35.40 5.17
C GLU A 415 -22.57 -34.96 6.32
N MET A 416 -21.77 -33.91 6.13
CA MET A 416 -20.88 -33.40 7.17
C MET A 416 -21.61 -32.64 8.26
N VAL A 417 -22.63 -31.85 7.92
CA VAL A 417 -23.54 -31.19 8.86
C VAL A 417 -24.15 -32.24 9.80
N LYS A 418 -24.70 -33.32 9.24
CA LYS A 418 -25.26 -34.42 10.00
C LYS A 418 -24.23 -35.08 10.93
N LYS A 419 -23.03 -35.37 10.44
CA LYS A 419 -21.95 -35.95 11.27
C LYS A 419 -21.50 -35.02 12.39
N THR A 420 -21.49 -33.71 12.15
CA THR A 420 -21.19 -32.71 13.18
C THR A 420 -22.19 -32.78 14.34
N LEU A 421 -23.48 -32.92 14.02
CA LEU A 421 -24.51 -33.12 15.05
C LEU A 421 -24.33 -34.46 15.77
N GLU A 422 -24.23 -35.57 15.02
CA GLU A 422 -24.12 -36.93 15.58
C GLU A 422 -22.89 -37.16 16.47
N ALA A 423 -21.83 -36.37 16.28
CA ALA A 423 -20.61 -36.40 17.09
C ALA A 423 -20.79 -35.77 18.48
N SER A 424 -21.89 -35.05 18.74
CA SER A 424 -22.14 -34.36 20.01
C SER A 424 -22.35 -35.34 21.16
N GLU A 425 -21.63 -35.15 22.27
CA GLU A 425 -21.67 -36.05 23.43
C GLU A 425 -22.62 -35.56 24.53
N ASN A 426 -22.99 -34.27 24.53
CA ASN A 426 -23.89 -33.67 25.51
C ASN A 426 -24.71 -32.51 24.93
N SER A 427 -25.74 -32.09 25.67
CA SER A 427 -26.68 -31.05 25.25
C SER A 427 -26.03 -29.71 24.93
N SER A 428 -24.98 -29.33 25.67
CA SER A 428 -24.24 -28.09 25.44
C SER A 428 -23.50 -28.11 24.10
N GLN A 429 -22.82 -29.22 23.80
CA GLN A 429 -22.10 -29.40 22.53
C GLN A 429 -23.04 -29.40 21.33
N LEU A 430 -24.23 -30.00 21.46
CA LEU A 430 -25.23 -29.98 20.39
C LEU A 430 -25.73 -28.55 20.10
N ARG A 431 -26.02 -27.76 21.13
CA ARG A 431 -26.42 -26.35 20.98
C ARG A 431 -25.33 -25.55 20.28
N GLU A 432 -24.10 -25.66 20.77
CA GLU A 432 -22.94 -24.97 20.20
C GLU A 432 -22.68 -25.39 18.73
N ALA A 433 -22.87 -26.68 18.40
CA ALA A 433 -22.74 -27.16 17.03
C ALA A 433 -23.82 -26.59 16.10
N VAL A 434 -25.08 -26.55 16.53
CA VAL A 434 -26.19 -25.96 15.75
C VAL A 434 -25.96 -24.46 15.53
N GLU A 435 -25.60 -23.72 16.58
CA GLU A 435 -25.31 -22.29 16.48
C GLU A 435 -24.12 -22.00 15.58
N PHE A 436 -23.03 -22.77 15.72
CA PHE A 436 -21.86 -22.66 14.85
C PHE A 436 -22.22 -22.88 13.37
N LEU A 437 -22.94 -23.96 13.06
CA LEU A 437 -23.33 -24.29 11.68
C LEU A 437 -24.18 -23.18 11.05
N ARG A 438 -25.17 -22.65 11.79
CA ARG A 438 -25.98 -21.52 11.35
C ARG A 438 -25.15 -20.26 11.14
N LYS A 439 -24.23 -19.96 12.08
CA LYS A 439 -23.36 -18.77 11.99
C LYS A 439 -22.51 -18.78 10.72
N ILE A 440 -22.04 -19.95 10.29
CA ILE A 440 -21.26 -20.06 9.05
C ILE A 440 -22.17 -20.08 7.82
N GLY A 441 -23.50 -20.24 7.94
CA GLY A 441 -24.45 -20.25 6.82
C GLY A 441 -24.89 -21.65 6.37
N LEU A 442 -24.69 -22.67 7.21
CA LEU A 442 -25.16 -24.04 6.99
C LEU A 442 -26.37 -24.32 7.88
N GLU A 443 -27.52 -24.59 7.28
CA GLU A 443 -28.75 -24.89 8.03
C GLU A 443 -28.86 -26.39 8.36
N PRO A 444 -28.82 -26.79 9.64
CA PRO A 444 -29.00 -28.18 10.01
C PRO A 444 -30.46 -28.61 9.92
N GLU A 445 -30.71 -29.83 9.44
CA GLU A 445 -32.08 -30.35 9.34
C GLU A 445 -32.73 -30.52 10.73
N SER A 446 -33.97 -30.07 10.85
CA SER A 446 -34.76 -30.16 12.10
C SER A 446 -34.86 -31.60 12.62
N ASN A 447 -34.93 -32.59 11.72
CA ASN A 447 -35.02 -34.01 12.09
C ASN A 447 -33.73 -34.53 12.73
N ASP A 448 -32.57 -34.09 12.25
CA ASP A 448 -31.26 -34.51 12.78
C ASP A 448 -31.01 -33.87 14.16
N ILE A 449 -31.43 -32.61 14.37
CA ILE A 449 -31.42 -31.95 15.69
C ILE A 449 -32.32 -32.71 16.67
N LYS A 450 -33.57 -33.01 16.30
CA LYS A 450 -34.52 -33.78 17.15
C LYS A 450 -33.95 -35.15 17.53
N LYS A 451 -33.41 -35.89 16.56
CA LYS A 451 -32.87 -37.23 16.77
C LYS A 451 -31.69 -37.21 17.73
N THR A 452 -30.78 -36.25 17.55
CA THR A 452 -29.57 -36.11 18.36
C THR A 452 -29.89 -35.59 19.76
N GLY A 453 -30.75 -34.58 19.88
CA GLY A 453 -31.20 -34.04 21.17
C GLY A 453 -31.90 -35.10 22.04
N LYS A 454 -32.75 -35.94 21.44
CA LYS A 454 -33.38 -37.08 22.14
C LYS A 454 -32.36 -38.11 22.60
N LYS A 455 -31.34 -38.42 21.79
CA LYS A 455 -30.25 -39.33 22.17
C LYS A 455 -29.45 -38.82 23.38
N LEU A 456 -29.36 -37.50 23.54
CA LEU A 456 -28.61 -36.84 24.60
C LEU A 456 -29.44 -36.50 25.85
N ASN A 457 -30.70 -36.94 25.92
CA ASN A 457 -31.64 -36.62 27.00
C ASN A 457 -31.83 -35.10 27.21
N MET A 458 -31.72 -34.30 26.14
CA MET A 458 -32.02 -32.86 26.19
C MET A 458 -33.53 -32.64 26.43
N PRO A 459 -33.94 -31.67 27.29
CA PRO A 459 -35.34 -31.33 27.48
C PRO A 459 -36.02 -30.97 26.15
N GLU A 460 -37.29 -31.38 25.96
CA GLU A 460 -38.01 -31.07 24.71
C GLU A 460 -38.06 -29.57 24.44
N GLU A 461 -38.24 -28.73 25.47
CA GLU A 461 -38.23 -27.26 25.36
C GLU A 461 -36.93 -26.72 24.76
N GLU A 462 -35.77 -27.28 25.15
CA GLU A 462 -34.46 -26.88 24.63
C GLU A 462 -34.23 -27.40 23.21
N ILE A 463 -34.74 -28.60 22.88
CA ILE A 463 -34.71 -29.13 21.52
C ILE A 463 -35.55 -28.25 20.59
N PHE A 464 -36.73 -27.83 21.04
CA PHE A 464 -37.60 -26.92 20.29
C PHE A 464 -36.97 -25.54 20.15
N GLU A 465 -36.30 -24.99 21.16
CA GLU A 465 -35.54 -23.73 21.06
C GLU A 465 -34.46 -23.76 19.96
N LEU A 466 -33.81 -24.92 19.76
CA LEU A 466 -32.85 -25.11 18.67
C LEU A 466 -33.52 -25.17 17.29
N ILE A 467 -34.79 -25.58 17.22
CA ILE A 467 -35.54 -25.83 15.99
C ILE A 467 -36.32 -24.58 15.55
N GLU A 468 -37.09 -23.96 16.44
CA GLU A 468 -37.91 -22.75 16.21
C GLU A 468 -38.05 -21.92 17.51
N PRO A 469 -37.73 -20.60 17.51
CA PRO A 469 -38.03 -19.70 18.63
C PRO A 469 -39.54 -19.42 18.73
N ASN A 470 -40.12 -19.40 19.95
CA ASN A 470 -41.56 -19.15 20.16
C ASN A 470 -41.79 -18.00 21.18
N TYR A 471 -42.66 -17.04 20.85
CA TYR A 471 -43.09 -15.92 21.71
C TYR A 471 -43.40 -16.33 23.17
N GLN A 472 -43.98 -17.50 23.38
CA GLN A 472 -44.31 -18.02 24.72
C GLN A 472 -43.07 -18.27 25.59
N LEU A 473 -41.92 -18.61 24.98
CA LEU A 473 -40.65 -18.76 25.69
C LEU A 473 -40.12 -17.39 26.14
N LEU A 474 -40.10 -16.41 25.24
CA LEU A 474 -39.68 -15.03 25.54
C LEU A 474 -40.50 -14.45 26.70
N LYS A 475 -41.83 -14.57 26.65
CA LYS A 475 -42.72 -14.10 27.72
C LYS A 475 -42.43 -14.77 29.07
N LYS A 476 -42.28 -16.10 29.09
CA LYS A 476 -41.94 -16.84 30.32
C LYS A 476 -40.58 -16.46 30.90
N LEU A 477 -39.59 -16.17 30.06
CA LEU A 477 -38.26 -15.71 30.49
C LEU A 477 -38.35 -14.34 31.17
N ILE A 478 -39.10 -13.41 30.58
CA ILE A 478 -39.33 -12.08 31.13
C ILE A 478 -40.08 -12.16 32.48
N GLU A 479 -41.17 -12.93 32.54
CA GLU A 479 -41.97 -13.12 33.76
C GLU A 479 -41.18 -13.74 34.92
N LYS A 480 -40.31 -14.71 34.62
CA LYS A 480 -39.51 -15.40 35.64
C LYS A 480 -38.19 -14.70 35.96
N ASN A 481 -37.92 -13.54 35.36
CA ASN A 481 -36.65 -12.82 35.44
C ASN A 481 -35.44 -13.74 35.16
N LYS A 482 -35.54 -14.52 34.07
CA LYS A 482 -34.51 -15.48 33.64
C LYS A 482 -33.96 -15.06 32.28
N GLY A 483 -32.64 -14.88 32.20
CA GLY A 483 -31.94 -14.45 30.99
C GLY A 483 -31.40 -13.04 31.14
N ASN A 484 -30.17 -12.81 30.67
CA ASN A 484 -29.56 -11.49 30.62
C ASN A 484 -30.05 -10.71 29.40
N PHE A 485 -29.76 -9.41 29.37
CA PHE A 485 -30.06 -8.50 28.26
C PHE A 485 -29.80 -9.11 26.87
N GLU A 486 -28.59 -9.62 26.63
CA GLU A 486 -28.20 -10.20 25.32
C GLU A 486 -29.08 -11.38 24.91
N ARG A 487 -29.42 -12.26 25.86
CA ARG A 487 -30.28 -13.42 25.58
C ARG A 487 -31.70 -12.97 25.20
N ILE A 488 -32.23 -11.97 25.88
CA ILE A 488 -33.57 -11.44 25.62
C ILE A 488 -33.58 -10.71 24.27
N GLN A 489 -32.57 -9.86 24.01
CA GLN A 489 -32.44 -9.13 22.76
C GLN A 489 -32.33 -10.06 21.55
N ASN A 490 -31.52 -11.13 21.63
CA ASN A 490 -31.40 -12.12 20.55
C ASN A 490 -32.71 -12.84 20.25
N LEU A 491 -33.52 -13.13 21.27
CA LEU A 491 -34.84 -13.72 21.08
C LEU A 491 -35.83 -12.71 20.47
N ILE A 492 -35.79 -11.46 20.90
CA ILE A 492 -36.60 -10.37 20.32
C ILE A 492 -36.25 -10.17 18.85
N GLU A 493 -34.97 -10.14 18.47
CA GLU A 493 -34.54 -9.94 17.08
C GLU A 493 -34.98 -11.09 16.18
N ARG A 494 -34.92 -12.34 16.68
CA ARG A 494 -35.45 -13.52 15.96
C ARG A 494 -36.97 -13.50 15.81
N LEU A 495 -37.67 -12.81 16.70
CA LEU A 495 -39.14 -12.69 16.74
C LEU A 495 -39.63 -11.32 16.27
N LYS A 496 -38.81 -10.49 15.63
CA LYS A 496 -39.14 -9.09 15.31
C LYS A 496 -40.44 -8.92 14.53
N GLU A 497 -40.71 -9.81 13.57
CA GLU A 497 -41.93 -9.76 12.75
C GLU A 497 -43.18 -10.15 13.55
N GLU A 498 -42.98 -10.88 14.66
CA GLU A 498 -44.02 -11.37 15.54
C GLU A 498 -44.35 -10.40 16.69
N ILE A 499 -43.50 -9.41 16.99
CA ILE A 499 -43.68 -8.47 18.11
C ILE A 499 -44.41 -7.22 17.61
N ASN A 500 -45.74 -7.30 17.52
CA ASN A 500 -46.60 -6.15 17.28
C ASN A 500 -46.81 -5.31 18.56
N PHE A 501 -47.47 -4.16 18.45
CA PHE A 501 -47.69 -3.25 19.59
C PHE A 501 -48.40 -3.90 20.79
N ASP A 502 -49.38 -4.78 20.55
CA ASP A 502 -50.11 -5.46 21.62
C ASP A 502 -49.23 -6.48 22.36
N ARG A 503 -48.42 -7.24 21.63
CA ARG A 503 -47.43 -8.15 22.20
C ARG A 503 -46.31 -7.39 22.92
N MET A 504 -45.84 -6.27 22.37
CA MET A 504 -44.89 -5.36 23.02
C MET A 504 -45.43 -4.90 24.38
N LYS A 505 -46.70 -4.48 24.45
CA LYS A 505 -47.36 -4.14 25.72
C LYS A 505 -47.44 -5.29 26.70
N GLU A 506 -47.79 -6.49 26.24
CA GLU A 506 -47.81 -7.66 27.10
C GLU A 506 -46.43 -7.96 27.70
N LEU A 507 -45.39 -7.92 26.87
CA LEU A 507 -44.01 -8.16 27.32
C LEU A 507 -43.54 -7.07 28.29
N LEU A 508 -43.87 -5.79 28.02
CA LEU A 508 -43.61 -4.69 28.95
C LEU A 508 -44.35 -4.88 30.27
N ASN A 509 -45.60 -5.37 30.24
CA ASN A 509 -46.37 -5.62 31.46
C ASN A 509 -45.70 -6.66 32.33
N SER A 510 -45.29 -7.76 31.69
CA SER A 510 -44.55 -8.82 32.34
C SER A 510 -43.21 -8.30 32.89
N ALA A 511 -42.53 -7.41 32.17
CA ALA A 511 -41.25 -6.84 32.58
C ALA A 511 -41.38 -5.86 33.76
N PHE A 512 -42.38 -4.98 33.77
CA PHE A 512 -42.68 -4.08 34.89
C PHE A 512 -43.10 -4.88 36.13
N ALA A 513 -43.98 -5.88 35.96
CA ALA A 513 -44.46 -6.70 37.07
C ALA A 513 -43.35 -7.54 37.73
N SER A 514 -42.34 -7.98 36.97
CA SER A 514 -41.21 -8.75 37.47
C SER A 514 -39.96 -7.91 37.79
N ASP A 515 -40.04 -6.58 37.65
CA ASP A 515 -38.92 -5.62 37.74
C ASP A 515 -37.70 -6.05 36.91
N ASN A 516 -37.95 -6.60 35.72
CA ASN A 516 -36.92 -7.12 34.84
C ASN A 516 -36.33 -6.00 33.98
N ARG A 517 -35.28 -5.35 34.50
CA ARG A 517 -34.58 -4.23 33.85
C ARG A 517 -33.96 -4.59 32.51
N ASP A 518 -33.40 -5.80 32.39
CA ASP A 518 -32.81 -6.29 31.15
C ASP A 518 -33.87 -6.45 30.04
N ALA A 519 -35.05 -6.95 30.40
CA ALA A 519 -36.18 -7.05 29.47
C ALA A 519 -36.70 -5.68 29.05
N MET A 520 -36.86 -4.74 29.99
CA MET A 520 -37.28 -3.36 29.70
C MET A 520 -36.29 -2.69 28.74
N GLY A 521 -34.98 -2.82 29.01
CA GLY A 521 -33.94 -2.33 28.12
C GLY A 521 -34.03 -2.96 26.73
N ALA A 522 -34.09 -4.30 26.65
CA ALA A 522 -34.09 -5.02 25.37
C ALA A 522 -35.32 -4.69 24.51
N LEU A 523 -36.50 -4.51 25.11
CA LEU A 523 -37.71 -4.07 24.42
C LEU A 523 -37.58 -2.62 23.93
N GLY A 524 -36.97 -1.74 24.72
CA GLY A 524 -36.68 -0.36 24.32
C GLY A 524 -35.66 -0.24 23.19
N HIS A 525 -34.67 -1.14 23.13
CA HIS A 525 -33.70 -1.22 22.03
C HIS A 525 -34.25 -1.84 20.75
N HIS A 526 -35.41 -2.51 20.82
CA HIS A 526 -36.09 -3.08 19.66
C HIS A 526 -36.94 -2.03 18.93
N ASP A 527 -37.85 -1.37 19.64
CA ASP A 527 -38.64 -0.25 19.12
C ASP A 527 -38.90 0.76 20.25
N LEU A 528 -38.06 1.79 20.30
CA LEU A 528 -38.10 2.80 21.35
C LEU A 528 -39.43 3.56 21.38
N SER A 529 -40.01 3.85 20.21
CA SER A 529 -41.24 4.63 20.14
C SER A 529 -42.43 3.84 20.69
N GLN A 530 -42.55 2.57 20.32
CA GLN A 530 -43.62 1.71 20.80
C GLN A 530 -43.42 1.37 22.28
N ALA A 531 -42.17 1.17 22.72
CA ALA A 531 -41.88 0.87 24.11
C ALA A 531 -42.24 2.03 25.05
N ILE A 532 -41.85 3.27 24.70
CA ILE A 532 -42.19 4.47 25.47
C ILE A 532 -43.71 4.71 25.48
N LYS A 533 -44.37 4.54 24.32
CA LYS A 533 -45.83 4.66 24.23
C LYS A 533 -46.55 3.59 25.07
N GLY A 534 -46.04 2.36 25.08
CA GLY A 534 -46.53 1.27 25.92
C GLY A 534 -46.37 1.58 27.40
N ALA A 535 -45.17 1.96 27.83
CA ALA A 535 -44.87 2.34 29.22
C ALA A 535 -45.77 3.50 29.71
N GLN A 536 -45.93 4.54 28.89
CA GLN A 536 -46.81 5.68 29.21
C GLN A 536 -48.27 5.26 29.40
N GLN A 537 -48.77 4.31 28.60
CA GLN A 537 -50.16 3.86 28.70
C GLN A 537 -50.42 2.95 29.91
N MET A 538 -49.37 2.40 30.51
CA MET A 538 -49.48 1.38 31.56
C MET A 538 -49.21 1.96 32.95
N GLU A 539 -48.03 2.56 33.15
CA GLU A 539 -47.61 3.15 34.43
C GLU A 539 -47.48 4.68 34.37
N GLY A 540 -47.92 5.32 33.28
CA GLY A 540 -47.83 6.77 33.12
C GLY A 540 -46.37 7.24 33.06
N GLN A 541 -46.10 8.40 33.67
CA GLN A 541 -44.76 9.00 33.65
C GLN A 541 -43.72 8.16 34.41
N GLU A 542 -44.13 7.45 35.46
CA GLU A 542 -43.23 6.60 36.25
C GLU A 542 -42.71 5.42 35.42
N GLY A 543 -43.57 4.83 34.57
CA GLY A 543 -43.18 3.77 33.65
C GLY A 543 -42.18 4.23 32.60
N VAL A 544 -42.38 5.44 32.04
CA VAL A 544 -41.43 6.04 31.10
C VAL A 544 -40.08 6.26 31.77
N ASP A 545 -40.06 6.78 32.98
CA ASP A 545 -38.82 7.06 33.72
C ASP A 545 -38.06 5.77 34.05
N LYS A 546 -38.77 4.71 34.46
CA LYS A 546 -38.20 3.37 34.69
C LYS A 546 -37.62 2.78 33.41
N LEU A 547 -38.35 2.85 32.29
CA LEU A 547 -37.90 2.33 31.01
C LEU A 547 -36.64 3.07 30.52
N VAL A 548 -36.64 4.40 30.56
CA VAL A 548 -35.49 5.23 30.16
C VAL A 548 -34.25 4.92 31.02
N ALA A 549 -34.43 4.71 32.33
CA ALA A 549 -33.34 4.29 33.22
C ALA A 549 -32.79 2.88 32.93
N CYS A 550 -33.50 2.06 32.14
CA CYS A 550 -33.06 0.74 31.71
C CYS A 550 -32.45 0.75 30.30
N LEU A 551 -32.60 1.83 29.52
CA LEU A 551 -32.01 1.95 28.18
C LEU A 551 -30.47 2.01 28.20
N SER A 552 -29.86 2.27 29.37
CA SER A 552 -28.41 2.15 29.56
C SER A 552 -27.93 0.69 29.58
N ALA A 553 -28.84 -0.28 29.68
CA ALA A 553 -28.49 -1.69 29.54
C ALA A 553 -28.32 -2.02 28.04
N GLY A 554 -27.16 -2.57 27.66
CA GLY A 554 -26.81 -2.93 26.28
C GLY A 554 -25.61 -2.18 25.71
N SER A 555 -25.33 -2.37 24.42
CA SER A 555 -24.34 -1.55 23.72
C SER A 555 -24.91 -0.15 23.50
N GLY A 556 -24.18 0.90 23.90
CA GLY A 556 -24.63 2.29 23.75
C GLY A 556 -24.97 2.69 22.31
N GLU A 557 -24.48 1.94 21.33
CA GLU A 557 -24.75 2.12 19.90
C GLU A 557 -26.22 1.90 19.54
N ASN A 558 -26.84 0.86 20.12
CA ASN A 558 -28.25 0.57 19.85
C ASN A 558 -29.16 1.70 20.31
N LEU A 559 -28.83 2.35 21.44
CA LEU A 559 -29.58 3.52 21.91
C LEU A 559 -29.49 4.67 20.90
N LEU A 560 -28.29 4.93 20.37
CA LEU A 560 -28.09 6.00 19.38
C LEU A 560 -28.86 5.71 18.09
N LYS A 561 -28.81 4.47 17.58
CA LYS A 561 -29.60 4.06 16.42
C LYS A 561 -31.09 4.34 16.65
N GLN A 562 -31.62 3.86 17.78
CA GLN A 562 -33.02 4.06 18.16
C GLN A 562 -33.39 5.54 18.31
N TRP A 563 -32.50 6.37 18.85
CA TRP A 563 -32.69 7.83 18.92
C TRP A 563 -32.86 8.44 17.53
N PHE A 564 -31.94 8.20 16.60
CA PHE A 564 -32.01 8.79 15.27
C PHE A 564 -33.21 8.31 14.45
N ILE A 565 -33.70 7.09 14.69
CA ILE A 565 -34.90 6.53 14.07
C ILE A 565 -36.18 7.15 14.66
N HIS A 566 -36.29 7.23 16.00
CA HIS A 566 -37.58 7.49 16.67
C HIS A 566 -37.73 8.85 17.34
N ARG A 567 -36.69 9.69 17.48
CA ARG A 567 -36.75 10.98 18.21
C ARG A 567 -37.89 11.92 17.81
N LYS A 568 -38.40 11.84 16.56
CA LYS A 568 -39.52 12.65 16.05
C LYS A 568 -40.88 12.17 16.57
N SER A 569 -41.02 10.88 16.90
CA SER A 569 -42.26 10.28 17.40
C SER A 569 -42.31 10.20 18.93
N LEU A 570 -41.24 10.60 19.62
CA LEU A 570 -41.19 10.59 21.08
C LEU A 570 -42.00 11.76 21.69
N PRO A 571 -42.73 11.53 22.78
CA PRO A 571 -43.31 12.61 23.58
C PRO A 571 -42.21 13.54 24.12
N GLU A 572 -42.45 14.86 24.17
CA GLU A 572 -41.43 15.85 24.56
C GLU A 572 -40.76 15.57 25.92
N GLN A 573 -41.54 15.12 26.91
CA GLN A 573 -41.02 14.76 28.24
C GLN A 573 -40.05 13.56 28.22
N ALA A 574 -40.32 12.56 27.37
CA ALA A 574 -39.43 11.40 27.21
C ALA A 574 -38.22 11.76 26.34
N LYS A 575 -38.44 12.61 25.33
CA LYS A 575 -37.44 13.04 24.35
C LYS A 575 -36.26 13.75 25.01
N GLU A 576 -36.50 14.67 25.95
CA GLU A 576 -35.40 15.34 26.69
C GLU A 576 -34.56 14.33 27.48
N LYS A 577 -35.20 13.41 28.21
CA LYS A 577 -34.50 12.40 29.03
C LYS A 577 -33.69 11.42 28.18
N VAL A 578 -34.27 10.95 27.06
CA VAL A 578 -33.57 10.07 26.13
C VAL A 578 -32.45 10.83 25.41
N LYS A 579 -32.62 12.11 25.07
CA LYS A 579 -31.56 12.95 24.48
C LYS A 579 -30.36 13.04 25.42
N GLU A 580 -30.59 13.32 26.71
CA GLU A 580 -29.51 13.40 27.70
C GLU A 580 -28.78 12.06 27.88
N LEU A 581 -29.49 10.94 27.83
CA LEU A 581 -28.89 9.60 27.86
C LEU A 581 -28.07 9.33 26.59
N ALA A 582 -28.64 9.62 25.42
CA ALA A 582 -27.98 9.48 24.13
C ALA A 582 -26.72 10.34 24.05
N LYS A 583 -26.75 11.57 24.58
CA LYS A 583 -25.60 12.49 24.65
C LYS A 583 -24.45 11.88 25.44
N LYS A 584 -24.73 11.33 26.62
CA LYS A 584 -23.72 10.64 27.44
C LYS A 584 -23.13 9.43 26.71
N MET A 585 -23.98 8.58 26.12
CA MET A 585 -23.53 7.41 25.37
C MET A 585 -22.70 7.78 24.14
N LEU A 586 -23.06 8.85 23.43
CA LEU A 586 -22.31 9.34 22.27
C LEU A 586 -20.88 9.76 22.65
N ILE A 587 -20.73 10.51 23.75
CA ILE A 587 -19.43 10.93 24.26
C ILE A 587 -18.62 9.72 24.73
N GLU A 588 -19.23 8.81 25.49
CA GLU A 588 -18.56 7.60 25.99
C GLU A 588 -18.07 6.70 24.84
N LEU A 589 -18.91 6.48 23.82
CA LEU A 589 -18.54 5.70 22.63
C LEU A 589 -17.45 6.41 21.82
N GLY A 590 -17.54 7.72 21.62
CA GLY A 590 -16.51 8.49 20.94
C GLY A 590 -15.14 8.36 21.62
N ILE A 591 -15.11 8.48 22.95
CA ILE A 591 -13.89 8.30 23.77
C ILE A 591 -13.39 6.86 23.68
N TYR A 592 -14.28 5.88 23.82
CA TYR A 592 -13.94 4.45 23.74
C TYR A 592 -13.30 4.13 22.39
N TYR A 593 -13.95 4.51 21.29
CA TYR A 593 -13.47 4.28 19.95
C TYR A 593 -12.16 5.00 19.68
N SER A 594 -12.02 6.24 20.14
CA SER A 594 -10.77 6.98 19.98
C SER A 594 -9.61 6.28 20.70
N ARG A 595 -9.80 5.86 21.96
CA ARG A 595 -8.75 5.15 22.71
C ARG A 595 -8.40 3.79 22.09
N ALA A 596 -9.41 3.04 21.66
CA ALA A 596 -9.22 1.72 21.08
C ALA A 596 -8.60 1.76 19.68
N ARG A 597 -8.95 2.78 18.87
CA ARG A 597 -8.66 2.81 17.43
C ARG A 597 -7.69 3.92 17.01
N LEU A 598 -7.63 5.06 17.67
CA LEU A 598 -6.64 6.11 17.38
C LEU A 598 -5.44 6.08 18.35
N GLY A 599 -5.60 5.44 19.51
CA GLY A 599 -4.57 5.39 20.57
C GLY A 599 -4.49 6.70 21.35
N SER A 600 -3.50 6.85 22.25
CA SER A 600 -3.22 8.16 22.83
C SER A 600 -2.51 9.00 21.78
N ALA A 601 -3.20 9.94 21.14
CA ALA A 601 -2.63 10.92 20.20
C ALA A 601 -1.70 11.96 20.88
N THR A 602 -0.88 11.50 21.84
CA THR A 602 0.25 12.25 22.39
C THR A 602 1.50 12.08 21.53
N THR A 603 1.60 11.00 20.73
CA THR A 603 2.66 10.82 19.75
C THR A 603 2.19 11.24 18.36
N GLY A 604 2.02 12.55 18.17
CA GLY A 604 2.31 13.10 16.84
C GLY A 604 3.82 12.96 16.60
N PRO A 605 4.28 12.76 15.37
CA PRO A 605 5.69 12.82 15.05
C PRO A 605 6.27 14.14 15.59
N ILE A 606 7.46 14.05 16.18
CA ILE A 606 8.22 15.20 16.70
C ILE A 606 8.25 16.27 15.59
N PRO A 607 8.02 17.57 15.89
CA PRO A 607 8.16 18.61 14.88
C PRO A 607 9.49 18.44 14.15
N VAL A 608 9.41 18.17 12.85
CA VAL A 608 10.59 18.00 12.01
C VAL A 608 10.89 19.36 11.41
N ASN A 609 12.08 19.88 11.68
CA ASN A 609 12.59 21.00 10.92
C ASN A 609 12.91 20.48 9.52
N ILE A 610 12.16 20.95 8.53
CA ILE A 610 12.43 20.69 7.13
C ILE A 610 13.06 21.93 6.51
N VAL A 611 13.90 21.72 5.50
CA VAL A 611 14.53 22.81 4.77
C VAL A 611 13.86 22.94 3.40
N ARG A 612 13.43 24.14 3.04
CA ARG A 612 12.83 24.45 1.72
C ARG A 612 13.36 25.77 1.17
N PRO A 613 13.24 26.03 -0.15
CA PRO A 613 13.57 27.34 -0.70
C PRO A 613 12.80 28.47 -0.01
N TYR A 614 13.50 29.58 0.20
CA TYR A 614 13.00 30.81 0.78
C TYR A 614 11.95 31.43 -0.13
N THR A 615 10.86 31.88 0.47
CA THR A 615 9.79 32.62 -0.17
C THR A 615 9.65 33.98 0.47
N VAL A 616 9.24 34.97 -0.33
CA VAL A 616 9.09 36.35 0.14
C VAL A 616 8.04 36.40 1.26
N GLY A 617 8.48 36.68 2.48
CA GLY A 617 7.66 36.66 3.70
C GLY A 617 8.15 35.69 4.78
N ASP A 618 9.10 34.80 4.47
CA ASP A 618 9.76 33.96 5.47
C ASP A 618 10.68 34.76 6.39
N ASP A 619 10.80 34.32 7.64
CA ASP A 619 11.69 34.95 8.62
C ASP A 619 13.16 34.66 8.26
N ILE A 620 13.96 35.72 8.20
CA ILE A 620 15.38 35.67 7.81
C ILE A 620 16.19 34.85 8.82
N ASP A 621 15.76 34.85 10.09
CA ASP A 621 16.40 34.09 11.16
C ASP A 621 16.29 32.56 10.97
N ASN A 622 15.37 32.11 10.10
CA ASN A 622 15.19 30.70 9.79
C ASN A 622 16.04 30.23 8.61
N ILE A 623 16.87 31.07 7.97
CA ILE A 623 17.68 30.63 6.82
C ILE A 623 18.72 29.57 7.24
N ASP A 624 18.65 28.39 6.63
CA ASP A 624 19.69 27.36 6.69
C ASP A 624 20.84 27.75 5.75
N LEU A 625 21.87 28.34 6.34
CA LEU A 625 23.05 28.79 5.62
C LEU A 625 23.85 27.63 5.01
N GLU A 626 23.86 26.45 5.62
CA GLU A 626 24.63 25.31 5.10
C GLU A 626 24.01 24.77 3.81
N GLU A 627 22.71 24.47 3.82
CA GLU A 627 21.99 23.99 2.63
C GLU A 627 21.93 25.05 1.52
N THR A 628 21.75 26.33 1.89
CA THR A 628 21.82 27.46 0.94
C THR A 628 23.16 27.50 0.22
N ILE A 629 24.27 27.43 0.97
CA ILE A 629 25.62 27.45 0.42
C ILE A 629 25.87 26.21 -0.46
N PHE A 630 25.41 25.03 -0.03
CA PHE A 630 25.56 23.80 -0.80
C PHE A 630 24.83 23.86 -2.14
N ASN A 631 23.58 24.35 -2.14
CA ASN A 631 22.77 24.54 -3.35
C ASN A 631 23.40 25.57 -4.32
N ILE A 632 23.93 26.69 -3.82
CA ILE A 632 24.62 27.70 -4.64
C ILE A 632 25.90 27.12 -5.25
N LEU A 633 26.67 26.35 -4.47
CA LEU A 633 27.90 25.71 -4.93
C LEU A 633 27.65 24.59 -5.94
N GLU A 634 26.63 23.76 -5.72
CA GLU A 634 26.25 22.67 -6.62
C GLU A 634 25.75 23.20 -7.97
N LYS A 635 24.99 24.31 -7.96
CA LYS A 635 24.56 25.01 -9.18
C LYS A 635 25.67 25.87 -9.82
N GLY A 636 26.81 26.03 -9.16
CA GLY A 636 27.93 26.84 -9.64
C GLY A 636 27.59 28.32 -9.84
N LYS A 637 26.58 28.85 -9.13
CA LYS A 637 26.13 30.24 -9.30
C LYS A 637 27.17 31.21 -8.74
N LYS A 638 27.41 32.32 -9.45
CA LYS A 638 28.18 33.45 -8.93
C LYS A 638 27.33 34.23 -7.93
N LEU A 639 27.95 34.88 -6.94
CA LEU A 639 27.27 35.66 -5.90
C LEU A 639 26.27 36.70 -6.45
N SER A 640 26.56 37.28 -7.62
CA SER A 640 25.70 38.26 -8.30
C SER A 640 24.45 37.67 -8.96
N HIS A 641 24.35 36.35 -9.07
CA HIS A 641 23.24 35.61 -9.70
C HIS A 641 22.41 34.83 -8.67
N ILE A 642 22.65 35.06 -7.38
CA ILE A 642 21.87 34.46 -6.30
C ILE A 642 20.52 35.14 -6.24
N GLY A 643 19.46 34.36 -6.45
CA GLY A 643 18.07 34.78 -6.27
C GLY A 643 17.53 34.38 -4.90
N TYR A 644 16.35 34.89 -4.55
CA TYR A 644 15.67 34.51 -3.30
C TYR A 644 15.37 33.00 -3.22
N ASP A 645 15.15 32.35 -4.36
CA ASP A 645 14.92 30.91 -4.50
C ASP A 645 16.18 30.05 -4.29
N ASP A 646 17.37 30.65 -4.18
CA ASP A 646 18.61 29.96 -3.85
C ASP A 646 18.82 29.81 -2.33
N PHE A 647 18.15 30.64 -1.52
CA PHE A 647 18.17 30.55 -0.06
C PHE A 647 17.23 29.47 0.42
N TYR A 648 17.59 28.78 1.48
CA TYR A 648 16.85 27.70 2.10
C TYR A 648 16.52 28.09 3.54
N VAL A 649 15.29 27.84 4.00
CA VAL A 649 14.83 28.15 5.36
C VAL A 649 14.36 26.89 6.10
N TYR A 650 14.64 26.85 7.40
CA TYR A 650 14.07 25.93 8.37
C TYR A 650 12.61 26.30 8.63
N GLU A 651 11.73 25.34 8.38
CA GLU A 651 10.34 25.42 8.80
C GLU A 651 10.09 24.35 9.86
N THR A 652 9.77 24.80 11.08
CA THR A 652 9.28 23.89 12.12
C THR A 652 7.83 23.52 11.81
N ALA A 653 7.63 22.40 11.13
CA ALA A 653 6.29 21.90 10.85
C ALA A 653 5.55 21.58 12.16
N LYS A 654 4.56 22.42 12.54
CA LYS A 654 3.62 22.13 13.62
C LYS A 654 2.55 21.18 13.11
N GLY A 655 2.65 19.92 13.53
CA GLY A 655 1.78 18.84 13.05
C GLY A 655 2.17 18.48 11.62
N LEU A 656 2.75 17.29 11.39
CA LEU A 656 3.13 16.92 10.03
C LEU A 656 1.92 16.84 9.09
N ARG A 657 0.71 16.64 9.64
CA ARG A 657 -0.51 16.29 8.90
C ARG A 657 -1.73 17.02 9.45
N SER A 658 -2.55 17.55 8.55
CA SER A 658 -3.85 18.16 8.84
C SER A 658 -4.93 17.50 8.01
N ALA A 659 -6.09 17.23 8.60
CA ALA A 659 -7.21 16.59 7.93
C ALA A 659 -8.44 17.51 7.90
N CYS A 660 -9.11 17.62 6.75
CA CYS A 660 -10.49 18.13 6.67
C CYS A 660 -11.41 16.97 6.29
N ILE A 661 -12.51 16.83 7.02
CA ILE A 661 -13.48 15.76 6.83
C ILE A 661 -14.86 16.38 6.57
N GLU A 662 -15.39 16.13 5.37
CA GLU A 662 -16.71 16.56 4.95
C GLU A 662 -17.68 15.39 4.98
N LEU A 663 -18.77 15.55 5.72
CA LEU A 663 -19.72 14.49 6.00
C LEU A 663 -21.12 14.81 5.43
N ASP A 664 -21.64 13.92 4.60
CA ASP A 664 -22.95 14.08 3.96
C ASP A 664 -24.13 13.93 4.93
N ILE A 665 -25.05 14.89 4.95
CA ILE A 665 -26.33 14.83 5.71
C ILE A 665 -27.56 14.99 4.80
N SER A 666 -27.44 14.61 3.52
CA SER A 666 -28.52 14.60 2.55
C SER A 666 -29.68 13.67 2.95
N GLY A 667 -30.81 13.75 2.25
CA GLY A 667 -32.02 12.99 2.62
C GLY A 667 -31.85 11.46 2.71
N SER A 668 -30.84 10.86 2.05
CA SER A 668 -30.54 9.42 2.13
C SER A 668 -29.85 9.01 3.43
N MET A 669 -29.37 10.00 4.21
CA MET A 669 -28.55 9.84 5.40
C MET A 669 -29.42 9.83 6.66
N THR A 670 -30.19 8.76 6.88
CA THR A 670 -31.12 8.64 8.02
C THR A 670 -30.80 7.46 8.94
N GLY A 671 -31.35 7.49 10.16
CA GLY A 671 -31.30 6.39 11.11
C GLY A 671 -29.87 6.00 11.52
N GLU A 672 -29.50 4.76 11.20
CA GLU A 672 -28.22 4.15 11.57
C GLU A 672 -27.01 4.91 11.02
N LYS A 673 -27.10 5.46 9.81
CA LYS A 673 -25.99 6.21 9.18
C LYS A 673 -25.57 7.42 10.01
N LEU A 674 -26.53 8.25 10.41
CA LEU A 674 -26.27 9.42 11.26
C LEU A 674 -25.76 9.03 12.64
N SER A 675 -26.18 7.87 13.17
CA SER A 675 -25.68 7.38 14.45
C SER A 675 -24.19 7.10 14.41
N TYR A 676 -23.71 6.35 13.43
CA TYR A 676 -22.28 6.05 13.28
C TYR A 676 -21.46 7.26 12.85
N MET A 677 -22.02 8.16 12.04
CA MET A 677 -21.38 9.45 11.74
C MET A 677 -21.18 10.30 12.98
N SER A 678 -22.18 10.36 13.87
CA SER A 678 -22.07 11.11 15.12
C SER A 678 -21.00 10.53 16.03
N ILE A 679 -20.95 9.19 16.14
CA ILE A 679 -19.92 8.47 16.92
C ILE A 679 -18.54 8.78 16.34
N CYS A 680 -18.37 8.67 15.02
CA CYS A 680 -17.11 8.93 14.34
C CYS A 680 -16.64 10.38 14.50
N THR A 681 -17.55 11.35 14.34
CA THR A 681 -17.27 12.78 14.55
C THR A 681 -16.80 13.06 15.97
N THR A 682 -17.47 12.48 16.96
CA THR A 682 -17.12 12.61 18.38
C THR A 682 -15.76 11.95 18.67
N MET A 683 -15.51 10.78 18.08
CA MET A 683 -14.24 10.05 18.16
C MET A 683 -13.07 10.90 17.63
N LEU A 684 -13.22 11.47 16.43
CA LEU A 684 -12.21 12.29 15.78
C LEU A 684 -11.94 13.58 16.56
N CYS A 685 -12.98 14.27 17.01
CA CYS A 685 -12.84 15.50 17.78
C CYS A 685 -12.19 15.28 19.16
N TYR A 686 -12.37 14.11 19.77
CA TYR A 686 -11.66 13.74 20.99
C TYR A 686 -10.22 13.26 20.73
N GLY A 687 -10.02 12.52 19.64
CA GLY A 687 -8.77 11.83 19.33
C GLY A 687 -7.69 12.70 18.69
N MET A 688 -8.07 13.67 17.84
CA MET A 688 -7.10 14.50 17.11
C MET A 688 -6.76 15.79 17.87
N ARG A 689 -5.57 16.35 17.62
CA ARG A 689 -5.19 17.63 18.22
C ARG A 689 -6.02 18.78 17.66
N LYS A 690 -6.02 19.89 18.37
CA LYS A 690 -6.86 21.06 18.04
C LYS A 690 -6.59 21.57 16.61
N ASP A 691 -5.35 21.49 16.15
CA ASP A 691 -4.76 22.01 14.92
C ASP A 691 -4.69 21.00 13.76
N GLU A 692 -5.13 19.76 13.99
CA GLU A 692 -5.01 18.67 13.00
C GLU A 692 -6.32 18.34 12.28
N LEU A 693 -7.46 18.89 12.70
CA LEU A 693 -8.79 18.45 12.21
C LEU A 693 -9.73 19.62 11.91
N GLY A 694 -10.18 19.76 10.67
CA GLY A 694 -11.40 20.48 10.28
C GLY A 694 -12.54 19.48 10.04
N LEU A 695 -13.75 19.80 10.49
CA LEU A 695 -14.91 18.94 10.24
C LEU A 695 -16.19 19.74 9.97
N CYS A 696 -16.91 19.36 8.91
CA CYS A 696 -18.21 19.94 8.57
C CYS A 696 -19.20 18.89 8.07
N PHE A 697 -20.48 19.19 8.22
CA PHE A 697 -21.53 18.53 7.45
C PHE A 697 -21.87 19.31 6.20
N PHE A 698 -22.42 18.63 5.20
CA PHE A 698 -22.96 19.30 4.02
C PHE A 698 -24.24 18.65 3.52
N GLU A 699 -25.07 19.48 2.92
CA GLU A 699 -26.22 19.09 2.11
C GLU A 699 -26.29 20.04 0.90
N SER A 700 -27.27 20.92 0.83
CA SER A 700 -27.35 22.10 -0.03
C SER A 700 -26.43 23.25 0.42
N ASP A 701 -26.03 23.28 1.70
CA ASP A 701 -25.04 24.20 2.26
C ASP A 701 -24.06 23.50 3.22
N THR A 702 -23.04 24.22 3.68
CA THR A 702 -22.01 23.71 4.60
C THR A 702 -22.30 24.11 6.05
N HIS A 703 -22.32 23.12 6.93
CA HIS A 703 -22.52 23.27 8.38
C HIS A 703 -21.22 22.95 9.12
N ILE A 704 -20.53 23.98 9.58
CA ILE A 704 -19.21 23.85 10.22
C ILE A 704 -19.39 23.33 11.65
N LEU A 705 -18.83 22.16 11.96
CA LEU A 705 -18.81 21.65 13.34
C LEU A 705 -17.54 22.04 14.09
N LYS A 706 -16.40 21.99 13.40
CA LYS A 706 -15.09 22.31 13.97
C LYS A 706 -14.20 22.93 12.90
N GLU A 707 -13.74 24.14 13.15
CA GLU A 707 -12.64 24.72 12.37
C GLU A 707 -11.29 24.17 12.83
N MET A 708 -10.33 24.17 11.91
CA MET A 708 -9.02 23.56 12.14
C MET A 708 -8.19 24.26 13.22
N ASP A 709 -8.41 25.55 13.48
CA ASP A 709 -7.73 26.31 14.53
C ASP A 709 -8.46 26.29 15.89
N LYS A 710 -9.62 25.64 15.98
CA LYS A 710 -10.48 25.62 17.18
C LYS A 710 -10.50 24.26 17.86
N LYS A 711 -10.58 24.27 19.20
CA LYS A 711 -10.85 23.05 19.99
C LYS A 711 -12.36 22.85 20.10
N ALA A 712 -12.84 21.65 19.79
CA ALA A 712 -14.25 21.29 19.98
C ALA A 712 -14.58 21.05 21.46
N ASN A 713 -15.73 21.54 21.93
CA ASN A 713 -16.33 21.11 23.18
C ASN A 713 -17.22 19.88 22.89
N LEU A 714 -16.84 18.71 23.41
CA LEU A 714 -17.57 17.47 23.13
C LEU A 714 -19.02 17.49 23.59
N GLU A 715 -19.36 18.23 24.66
CA GLU A 715 -20.74 18.32 25.12
C GLU A 715 -21.61 19.15 24.17
N GLU A 716 -21.07 20.25 23.65
CA GLU A 716 -21.77 21.10 22.67
C GLU A 716 -21.89 20.37 21.33
N LEU A 717 -20.79 19.75 20.87
CA LEU A 717 -20.76 18.94 19.65
C LEU A 717 -21.76 17.78 19.72
N ALA A 718 -21.79 17.03 20.82
CA ALA A 718 -22.73 15.93 20.98
C ALA A 718 -24.20 16.41 20.98
N ASP A 719 -24.48 17.59 21.55
CA ASP A 719 -25.82 18.15 21.53
C ASP A 719 -26.25 18.55 20.11
N GLU A 720 -25.34 19.20 19.37
CA GLU A 720 -25.52 19.56 17.97
C GLU A 720 -25.78 18.30 17.12
N LEU A 721 -24.89 17.30 17.19
CA LEU A 721 -24.98 16.04 16.47
C LEU A 721 -26.33 15.32 16.64
N LEU A 722 -26.84 15.26 17.88
CA LEU A 722 -28.10 14.58 18.17
C LEU A 722 -29.34 15.30 17.61
N THR A 723 -29.21 16.57 17.25
CA THR A 723 -30.28 17.39 16.65
C THR A 723 -30.24 17.43 15.12
N ILE A 724 -29.18 16.92 14.50
CA ILE A 724 -29.00 16.94 13.04
C ILE A 724 -30.06 16.10 12.36
N GLU A 725 -30.63 16.64 11.28
CA GLU A 725 -31.58 15.94 10.44
C GLU A 725 -31.08 15.80 9.02
N ALA A 726 -31.30 14.61 8.45
CA ALA A 726 -31.12 14.34 7.03
C ALA A 726 -32.07 15.22 6.21
N ARG A 727 -31.55 16.16 5.42
CA ARG A 727 -32.35 17.12 4.65
C ARG A 727 -31.60 17.54 3.38
N GLY A 728 -32.35 18.04 2.40
CA GLY A 728 -31.77 18.62 1.18
C GLY A 728 -31.25 17.62 0.16
N GLY A 729 -30.57 18.15 -0.87
CA GLY A 729 -29.82 17.38 -1.86
C GLY A 729 -28.32 17.46 -1.59
N THR A 730 -27.51 16.79 -2.41
CA THR A 730 -26.06 16.66 -2.19
C THR A 730 -25.30 17.69 -3.04
N ARG A 731 -24.91 18.83 -2.45
CA ARG A 731 -24.08 19.87 -3.08
C ARG A 731 -22.74 20.00 -2.36
N ILE A 732 -21.67 19.60 -3.03
CA ILE A 732 -20.36 19.44 -2.39
C ILE A 732 -19.42 20.61 -2.62
N GLN A 733 -19.68 21.47 -3.62
CA GLN A 733 -18.78 22.56 -3.99
C GLN A 733 -18.40 23.42 -2.78
N LYS A 734 -19.40 23.89 -2.02
CA LYS A 734 -19.18 24.77 -0.87
C LYS A 734 -18.39 24.11 0.26
N ALA A 735 -18.58 22.80 0.45
CA ALA A 735 -17.84 22.04 1.46
C ALA A 735 -16.36 21.93 1.07
N LEU A 736 -16.08 21.65 -0.20
CA LEU A 736 -14.73 21.62 -0.74
C LEU A 736 -14.06 23.01 -0.72
N GLU A 737 -14.80 24.07 -1.06
CA GLU A 737 -14.33 25.46 -0.93
C GLU A 737 -13.95 25.80 0.52
N TRP A 738 -14.80 25.39 1.47
CA TRP A 738 -14.51 25.57 2.89
C TRP A 738 -13.25 24.80 3.31
N ALA A 739 -13.11 23.54 2.91
CA ALA A 739 -11.94 22.72 3.22
C ALA A 739 -10.65 23.30 2.61
N ARG A 740 -10.71 23.79 1.37
CA ARG A 740 -9.60 24.53 0.75
C ARG A 740 -9.17 25.71 1.59
N ARG A 741 -10.13 26.50 2.10
CA ARG A 741 -9.84 27.65 2.95
C ARG A 741 -9.24 27.22 4.28
N GLN A 742 -9.72 26.13 4.88
CA GLN A 742 -9.08 25.56 6.07
C GLN A 742 -7.60 25.25 5.77
N PHE A 743 -7.29 24.50 4.72
CA PHE A 743 -5.91 24.14 4.35
C PHE A 743 -5.00 25.29 3.93
N LYS A 744 -5.56 26.44 3.55
CA LYS A 744 -4.81 27.61 3.08
C LYS A 744 -4.64 28.68 4.16
N GLU A 745 -5.67 28.88 4.98
CA GLU A 745 -5.77 30.01 5.92
C GLU A 745 -5.57 29.57 7.38
N LYS A 746 -5.74 28.28 7.71
CA LYS A 746 -5.89 27.81 9.10
C LYS A 746 -4.86 26.76 9.55
N THR A 747 -4.01 26.28 8.64
CA THR A 747 -2.90 25.36 8.99
C THR A 747 -1.68 25.64 8.13
N ASP A 748 -0.52 25.45 8.74
CA ASP A 748 0.79 25.45 8.09
C ASP A 748 1.29 24.02 7.82
N SER A 749 0.43 23.01 8.01
CA SER A 749 0.79 21.60 7.79
C SER A 749 1.17 21.34 6.32
N ARG A 750 2.32 20.68 6.12
CA ARG A 750 2.81 20.29 4.80
C ARG A 750 1.96 19.18 4.18
N GLU A 751 1.54 18.20 4.98
CA GLU A 751 0.68 17.12 4.49
C GLU A 751 -0.78 17.45 4.81
N LYS A 752 -1.62 17.41 3.78
CA LYS A 752 -3.03 17.82 3.82
C LYS A 752 -3.88 16.66 3.34
N LEU A 753 -4.74 16.15 4.21
CA LEU A 753 -5.64 15.03 3.91
C LEU A 753 -7.08 15.54 3.86
N ASN A 754 -7.76 15.34 2.75
CA ASN A 754 -9.19 15.58 2.66
C ASN A 754 -9.94 14.26 2.58
N ILE A 755 -10.97 14.10 3.39
CA ILE A 755 -11.85 12.92 3.39
C ILE A 755 -13.27 13.39 3.17
N LEU A 756 -13.79 13.11 1.97
CA LEU A 756 -15.18 13.36 1.62
C LEU A 756 -15.98 12.08 1.77
N PHE A 757 -17.03 12.11 2.58
CA PHE A 757 -18.01 11.03 2.67
C PHE A 757 -19.29 11.43 1.95
N THR A 758 -19.77 10.62 0.99
CA THR A 758 -21.07 10.83 0.32
C THR A 758 -21.60 9.55 -0.31
N ASP A 759 -22.90 9.48 -0.57
CA ASP A 759 -23.53 8.41 -1.36
C ASP A 759 -23.37 8.58 -2.90
N ALA A 760 -22.64 9.61 -3.33
CA ALA A 760 -22.25 9.91 -4.71
C ALA A 760 -23.41 10.34 -5.64
N GLU A 761 -24.54 10.81 -5.10
CA GLU A 761 -25.60 11.46 -5.88
C GLU A 761 -25.43 12.99 -5.95
N ILE A 762 -24.37 13.45 -6.63
CA ILE A 762 -23.90 14.84 -6.54
C ILE A 762 -24.57 15.75 -7.58
N TYR A 763 -25.22 16.81 -7.10
CA TYR A 763 -25.93 17.76 -7.97
C TYR A 763 -25.02 18.78 -8.67
N ASP A 764 -23.91 19.18 -8.05
CA ASP A 764 -23.00 20.25 -8.50
C ASP A 764 -21.63 19.71 -8.92
N LEU A 765 -21.61 18.54 -9.55
CA LEU A 765 -20.38 17.81 -9.88
C LEU A 765 -19.38 18.64 -10.68
N GLU A 766 -19.81 19.41 -11.69
CA GLU A 766 -18.87 20.20 -12.51
C GLU A 766 -18.09 21.22 -11.68
N ASN A 767 -18.77 21.96 -10.81
CA ASN A 767 -18.13 22.94 -9.92
C ASN A 767 -17.24 22.24 -8.88
N ALA A 768 -17.67 21.08 -8.38
CA ALA A 768 -16.86 20.28 -7.47
C ALA A 768 -15.55 19.81 -8.11
N LEU A 769 -15.58 19.44 -9.39
CA LEU A 769 -14.37 19.04 -10.13
C LEU A 769 -13.38 20.21 -10.30
N GLU A 770 -13.85 21.47 -10.34
CA GLU A 770 -12.98 22.63 -10.36
C GLU A 770 -12.21 22.77 -9.04
N GLU A 771 -12.90 22.65 -7.90
CA GLU A 771 -12.26 22.68 -6.58
C GLU A 771 -11.30 21.51 -6.38
N LEU A 772 -11.65 20.30 -6.83
CA LEU A 772 -10.76 19.13 -6.76
C LEU A 772 -9.48 19.29 -7.61
N ARG A 773 -9.52 20.04 -8.72
CA ARG A 773 -8.28 20.39 -9.47
C ARG A 773 -7.38 21.29 -8.64
N ILE A 774 -7.98 22.21 -7.87
CA ILE A 774 -7.23 23.09 -6.96
C ILE A 774 -6.64 22.26 -5.81
N PHE A 775 -7.36 21.28 -5.28
CA PHE A 775 -6.83 20.37 -4.26
C PHE A 775 -5.58 19.65 -4.76
N ARG A 776 -5.64 19.15 -6.00
CA ARG A 776 -4.50 18.50 -6.65
C ARG A 776 -3.31 19.43 -6.82
N SER A 777 -3.52 20.68 -7.22
CA SER A 777 -2.42 21.66 -7.36
C SER A 777 -1.85 22.09 -6.01
N MET A 778 -2.66 22.04 -4.94
CA MET A 778 -2.25 22.29 -3.56
C MET A 778 -1.58 21.09 -2.88
N GLY A 779 -1.47 19.95 -3.55
CA GLY A 779 -0.88 18.73 -2.98
C GLY A 779 -1.72 18.10 -1.87
N VAL A 780 -3.04 18.27 -1.90
CA VAL A 780 -3.97 17.66 -0.94
C VAL A 780 -4.20 16.19 -1.34
N ASP A 781 -3.92 15.27 -0.42
CA ASP A 781 -4.32 13.86 -0.54
C ASP A 781 -5.83 13.75 -0.37
N PHE A 782 -6.53 13.24 -1.37
CA PHE A 782 -7.99 13.21 -1.40
C PHE A 782 -8.49 11.77 -1.29
N ILE A 783 -9.39 11.53 -0.35
CA ILE A 783 -10.06 10.24 -0.16
C ILE A 783 -11.57 10.46 -0.27
N LEU A 784 -12.19 9.75 -1.21
CA LEU A 784 -13.64 9.67 -1.31
C LEU A 784 -14.10 8.35 -0.71
N VAL A 785 -15.04 8.43 0.24
CA VAL A 785 -15.68 7.26 0.83
C VAL A 785 -17.14 7.21 0.38
N CYS A 786 -17.55 6.11 -0.25
CA CYS A 786 -18.93 5.89 -0.66
C CYS A 786 -19.43 4.46 -0.32
N PRO A 787 -20.74 4.22 -0.19
CA PRO A 787 -21.27 2.86 -0.08
C PRO A 787 -20.97 2.03 -1.33
N GLU A 788 -20.72 0.72 -1.19
CA GLU A 788 -20.49 -0.17 -2.35
C GLU A 788 -21.73 -0.26 -3.27
N THR A 789 -22.92 -0.10 -2.69
CA THR A 789 -24.21 -0.09 -3.40
C THR A 789 -24.59 1.27 -3.98
N ALA A 790 -23.68 2.25 -3.98
CA ALA A 790 -23.95 3.58 -4.51
C ALA A 790 -24.35 3.53 -5.99
N PHE A 791 -25.44 4.20 -6.34
CA PHE A 791 -26.04 4.16 -7.68
C PHE A 791 -25.13 4.76 -8.76
N ASN A 792 -24.12 5.56 -8.39
CA ASN A 792 -23.32 6.35 -9.33
C ASN A 792 -21.80 6.31 -9.06
N LEU A 793 -21.25 5.10 -8.92
CA LEU A 793 -19.80 4.85 -8.75
C LEU A 793 -18.92 5.48 -9.84
N GLU A 794 -19.46 5.73 -11.04
CA GLU A 794 -18.72 6.37 -12.13
C GLU A 794 -18.41 7.85 -11.85
N GLU A 795 -19.32 8.58 -11.21
CA GLU A 795 -19.07 9.97 -10.79
C GLU A 795 -18.03 10.04 -9.68
N ALA A 796 -18.11 9.13 -8.70
CA ALA A 796 -17.11 8.98 -7.65
C ALA A 796 -15.70 8.71 -8.22
N LYS A 797 -15.58 7.77 -9.18
CA LYS A 797 -14.31 7.50 -9.88
C LYS A 797 -13.79 8.73 -10.64
N LYS A 798 -14.68 9.51 -11.26
CA LYS A 798 -14.31 10.74 -11.97
C LYS A 798 -13.72 11.78 -11.03
N MET A 799 -14.33 12.00 -9.86
CA MET A 799 -13.82 12.93 -8.85
C MET A 799 -12.43 12.53 -8.35
N VAL A 800 -12.28 11.26 -7.95
CA VAL A 800 -11.02 10.71 -7.45
C VAL A 800 -9.92 10.82 -8.49
N LYS A 801 -10.22 10.53 -9.77
CA LYS A 801 -9.27 10.70 -10.87
C LYS A 801 -8.82 12.16 -11.08
N VAL A 802 -9.73 13.11 -10.93
CA VAL A 802 -9.42 14.55 -11.08
C VAL A 802 -8.56 15.05 -9.92
N ALA A 803 -8.93 14.70 -8.70
CA ALA A 803 -8.18 15.02 -7.48
C ALA A 803 -6.82 14.30 -7.42
N GLY A 804 -6.68 13.13 -8.09
CA GLY A 804 -5.51 12.27 -7.95
C GLY A 804 -5.51 11.47 -6.64
N GLY A 805 -6.71 11.15 -6.13
CA GLY A 805 -6.92 10.55 -4.82
C GLY A 805 -7.21 9.04 -4.83
N GLU A 806 -7.82 8.57 -3.74
CA GLU A 806 -8.26 7.18 -3.54
C GLU A 806 -9.79 7.07 -3.34
N LEU A 807 -10.39 6.01 -3.87
CA LEU A 807 -11.81 5.67 -3.65
C LEU A 807 -11.89 4.49 -2.70
N LEU A 808 -12.58 4.66 -1.57
CA LEU A 808 -12.84 3.60 -0.60
C LEU A 808 -14.33 3.33 -0.52
N THR A 809 -14.69 2.04 -0.43
CA THR A 809 -16.09 1.61 -0.34
C THR A 809 -16.40 1.01 1.03
N ILE A 810 -17.63 1.19 1.49
CA ILE A 810 -18.13 0.58 2.72
C ILE A 810 -19.40 -0.26 2.45
N GLU A 811 -19.42 -1.47 3.00
CA GLU A 811 -20.59 -2.36 2.94
C GLU A 811 -21.59 -2.02 4.04
N ASN A 812 -21.08 -1.89 5.28
CA ASN A 812 -21.89 -1.67 6.48
C ASN A 812 -21.43 -0.43 7.26
N TRP A 813 -22.37 0.43 7.65
CA TRP A 813 -22.08 1.67 8.38
C TRP A 813 -21.48 1.45 9.78
N GLU A 814 -21.63 0.25 10.34
CA GLU A 814 -20.98 -0.14 11.60
C GLU A 814 -19.44 -0.15 11.48
N GLU A 815 -18.93 -0.38 10.27
CA GLU A 815 -17.51 -0.38 9.98
C GLU A 815 -16.95 1.03 9.80
N PHE A 816 -17.81 2.07 9.76
CA PHE A 816 -17.39 3.43 9.44
C PHE A 816 -16.29 3.97 10.37
N PRO A 817 -16.38 3.80 11.71
CA PRO A 817 -15.30 4.26 12.57
C PRO A 817 -14.03 3.38 12.49
N ASN A 818 -14.10 2.15 11.94
CA ASN A 818 -12.90 1.34 11.66
C ASN A 818 -12.20 1.91 10.42
N LEU A 819 -12.94 2.07 9.33
CA LEU A 819 -12.44 2.60 8.08
C LEU A 819 -11.76 3.96 8.26
N ILE A 820 -12.41 4.88 8.96
CA ILE A 820 -11.82 6.19 9.26
C ILE A 820 -10.55 6.05 10.12
N SER A 821 -10.53 5.15 11.10
CA SER A 821 -9.33 4.93 11.90
C SER A 821 -8.18 4.35 11.09
N ASP A 822 -8.47 3.46 10.13
CA ASP A 822 -7.47 2.88 9.24
C ASP A 822 -6.92 3.91 8.25
N ILE A 823 -7.80 4.76 7.70
CA ILE A 823 -7.40 5.90 6.87
C ILE A 823 -6.46 6.83 7.66
N ILE A 824 -6.89 7.23 8.86
CA ILE A 824 -6.08 8.10 9.71
C ILE A 824 -4.76 7.42 10.04
N ARG A 825 -4.71 6.15 10.50
CA ARG A 825 -3.44 5.45 10.79
C ARG A 825 -2.53 5.24 9.59
N ALA A 826 -3.09 5.07 8.39
CA ALA A 826 -2.30 4.90 7.18
C ALA A 826 -1.67 6.22 6.72
N ARG A 827 -2.35 7.35 7.03
CA ARG A 827 -2.00 8.68 6.57
C ARG A 827 -1.47 9.62 7.66
N PHE A 828 -1.55 9.24 8.94
CA PHE A 828 -1.05 9.88 10.18
C PHE A 828 -0.22 8.87 10.97
#